data_AF-A0A965MM44-F1
#
_entry.id   AF-A0A965MM44-F1
#
_cell.length_a   1.000
_cell.length_b   1.000
_cell.length_c   1.000
_cell.angle_alpha   90.00
_cell.angle_beta   90.00
_cell.angle_gamma   90.00
#
_symmetry.space_group_name_H-M   'P 1'
#
loop_
_entity.id
_entity.type
_entity.pdbx_description
1 polymer ?
#
loop_
_entity_poly.entity_id
_entity_poly.type
_entity_poly.pdbx_seq_one_letter_code
_entity_poly.pdbx_strand_id
1 'polypeptide(L)'
;MPGSIIAYAILGVNTGYAYAALSFAINMVASSILAKQFSNDSNNNSTGGDQLNPGSRLQIPPAGDNKIPVIYGAAYTGGTITDVSITSDYQNLYYCLALCEVTNTESGGTPDTITFGNVYWGGKRVVFDGTGYVVASLLDESTGLYDYSVAGKLEFYFYKNGSTNPTNTSFYAYSPQVMGNTSLTYQWNTTKLMSNCAFVIVKIRYSASANLTGIQQTKFQVTNSRYAPGDCFSDYLFSTRYGAAIPTANINSTSLAALNAYCNQTFTYTTYTSGSSTLPQRFRFDGVLDTQQPIMTNLQYMATCCDCLLRYSEITNTWGVVVQSPTYTVVLPLDDSNIIGSINVSPLDIASSFNIAEVKFPDSSAQDSFNSATFNLAVTNPSLLYPNEPVNKQSISLPLVNNDVRAQYLANRFLETCREDLQIQLTIDYVGLQLEAGDIVSLTNTNYGWSVKLFRIAKVTENFGSDGTITATLMLTEYNSAVYDDKNITQFTPSPNTGLASPLTFGTIPTPSVAANYPNAANPYFIVNINTSTAGIVDYVECWYSAYSSPTTAQRFFAGTSAIASDGNPYSPSTALTITLSDIPAGNWYFFTRMVNGLGSSIYSSASSVFQWRPTTFTYQEQYLIVAYGDDLVGTNISSSPTSKNYYGLYNSASNTYSAVASNYTWYLAQPTFGTVNKLAYINRTGRKFSFGTAPAGYASSTAAYVPTSTFDNSLWSALPDGTNYIDLDIRTGQLTRTGTTTVGSGQISITNNPDGTMVGSLAQFLNFGGASTYTSSVAQLTIDIYGRVVGVITPDNFYYTSEDFTATAGQTVFTPAARQAGYITGQDLVFRNGLLLDTTEYTESSTTVTMNTACVVGEFVAIVSMRSVAASITYEDLGILYSSGTGTTTMTYTNLPHATVQVGDKITFTNTGTPTQYTVSSINYTTKQIV
;
A
#
# COMPACT_ATOMS: atom_id res chain seq x y z
N MET A 1 -11.87 16.03 23.67
CA MET A 1 -10.58 16.61 23.27
C MET A 1 -9.73 15.51 22.64
N PRO A 2 -9.50 15.49 21.33
CA PRO A 2 -8.65 14.48 20.73
C PRO A 2 -7.18 14.89 20.96
N GLY A 3 -6.42 14.03 21.64
CA GLY A 3 -5.05 14.25 22.12
C GLY A 3 -3.98 14.32 21.02
N SER A 4 -4.13 15.21 20.04
CA SER A 4 -3.18 15.41 18.95
C SER A 4 -2.16 16.53 19.19
N ILE A 5 -2.26 17.27 20.30
CA ILE A 5 -1.41 18.44 20.58
C ILE A 5 -0.14 18.15 21.42
N ILE A 6 0.00 16.95 22.02
CA ILE A 6 1.17 16.66 22.90
C ILE A 6 2.29 15.88 22.19
N ALA A 7 2.07 15.32 21.00
CA ALA A 7 3.09 14.52 20.31
C ALA A 7 4.12 15.34 19.50
N TYR A 8 3.82 16.59 19.15
CA TYR A 8 4.72 17.42 18.32
C TYR A 8 5.86 18.08 19.10
N ALA A 9 5.80 18.08 20.45
CA ALA A 9 6.75 18.81 21.29
C ALA A 9 7.84 17.94 21.97
N ILE A 10 7.86 16.61 21.81
CA ILE A 10 8.75 15.74 22.61
C ILE A 10 9.77 14.90 21.83
N LEU A 11 9.69 14.75 20.49
CA LEU A 11 10.70 13.99 19.74
C LEU A 11 11.06 14.68 18.43
N GLY A 12 12.18 15.41 18.45
CA GLY A 12 12.87 15.83 17.25
C GLY A 12 13.50 14.65 16.49
N VAL A 13 13.75 14.90 15.20
CA VAL A 13 14.46 14.09 14.18
C VAL A 13 13.55 13.40 13.15
N ASN A 14 13.50 14.06 11.98
CA ASN A 14 13.58 13.58 10.59
C ASN A 14 13.25 12.10 10.22
N THR A 15 12.45 11.98 9.16
CA THR A 15 12.17 10.83 8.25
C THR A 15 11.07 9.82 8.65
N GLY A 16 10.08 9.65 7.75
CA GLY A 16 9.32 8.40 7.60
C GLY A 16 7.80 8.49 7.47
N TYR A 17 7.28 8.43 6.24
CA TYR A 17 5.86 8.32 5.85
C TYR A 17 5.13 7.02 6.30
N ALA A 18 5.72 6.20 7.19
CA ALA A 18 5.29 4.81 7.40
C ALA A 18 4.45 4.56 8.66
N TYR A 19 4.34 5.50 9.60
CA TYR A 19 3.73 5.21 10.92
C TYR A 19 2.37 5.88 11.20
N ALA A 20 1.82 6.64 10.25
CA ALA A 20 0.47 7.22 10.37
C ALA A 20 -0.66 6.27 9.93
N ALA A 21 -0.34 5.20 9.19
CA ALA A 21 -1.34 4.30 8.62
C ALA A 21 -1.98 3.33 9.63
N LEU A 22 -1.25 2.94 10.68
CA LEU A 22 -1.66 1.86 11.59
C LEU A 22 -2.56 2.32 12.75
N SER A 23 -2.46 3.57 13.21
CA SER A 23 -3.34 4.09 14.27
C SER A 23 -4.69 4.61 13.77
N PHE A 24 -4.83 4.78 12.45
CA PHE A 24 -6.05 5.27 11.81
C PHE A 24 -7.05 4.14 11.48
N ALA A 25 -6.55 2.93 11.17
CA ALA A 25 -7.39 1.79 10.78
C ALA A 25 -8.35 1.33 11.90
N ILE A 26 -7.94 1.42 13.17
CA ILE A 26 -8.78 0.97 14.31
C ILE A 26 -9.84 2.03 14.67
N ASN A 27 -9.55 3.32 14.51
CA ASN A 27 -10.50 4.40 14.78
C ASN A 27 -11.53 4.60 13.65
N MET A 28 -11.26 4.17 12.42
CA MET A 28 -12.21 4.26 11.30
C MET A 28 -13.43 3.33 11.45
N VAL A 29 -13.26 2.15 12.05
CA VAL A 29 -14.38 1.23 12.30
C VAL A 29 -15.29 1.74 13.42
N ALA A 30 -14.73 2.37 14.45
CA ALA A 30 -15.52 2.99 15.52
C ALA A 30 -16.21 4.30 15.07
N SER A 31 -15.55 5.09 14.22
CA SER A 31 -16.08 6.39 13.76
C SER A 31 -17.15 6.26 12.69
N SER A 32 -17.08 5.23 11.83
CA SER A 32 -18.13 4.94 10.83
C SER A 32 -19.40 4.34 11.44
N ILE A 33 -19.30 3.68 12.60
CA ILE A 33 -20.47 3.21 13.36
C ILE A 33 -21.12 4.34 14.16
N LEU A 34 -20.33 5.28 14.71
CA LEU A 34 -20.86 6.43 15.44
C LEU A 34 -21.37 7.56 14.53
N ALA A 35 -20.76 7.81 13.37
CA ALA A 35 -21.26 8.81 12.41
C ALA A 35 -22.61 8.42 11.78
N LYS A 36 -22.90 7.11 11.67
CA LYS A 36 -24.18 6.59 11.19
C LYS A 36 -25.30 6.65 12.24
N GLN A 37 -24.96 6.85 13.51
CA GLN A 37 -25.91 6.99 14.63
C GLN A 37 -26.22 8.44 15.01
N PHE A 38 -25.44 9.43 14.54
CA PHE A 38 -25.60 10.85 14.90
C PHE A 38 -25.79 11.80 13.70
N SER A 39 -25.98 11.28 12.48
CA SER A 39 -26.53 12.09 11.39
C SER A 39 -28.02 12.30 11.62
N ASN A 40 -28.49 13.55 11.63
CA ASN A 40 -29.92 13.82 11.53
C ASN A 40 -30.45 13.22 10.22
N ASP A 41 -31.38 12.27 10.33
CA ASP A 41 -32.12 11.71 9.21
C ASP A 41 -32.84 12.84 8.47
N SER A 42 -32.32 13.19 7.30
CA SER A 42 -33.07 13.86 6.23
C SER A 42 -33.32 12.87 5.09
N ASN A 43 -33.60 11.62 5.43
CA ASN A 43 -34.05 10.59 4.51
C ASN A 43 -35.32 9.93 5.06
N ASN A 44 -36.44 10.62 4.93
CA ASN A 44 -37.71 9.92 4.73
C ASN A 44 -37.71 9.33 3.31
N ASN A 45 -36.88 8.31 3.10
CA ASN A 45 -37.06 7.41 1.97
C ASN A 45 -36.73 6.00 2.42
N SER A 46 -37.78 5.20 2.47
CA SER A 46 -37.86 3.87 3.04
C SER A 46 -36.76 2.95 2.52
N THR A 47 -35.68 2.76 3.28
CA THR A 47 -34.74 1.65 3.05
C THR A 47 -35.28 0.39 3.72
N GLY A 48 -36.27 -0.22 3.09
CA GLY A 48 -36.57 -1.65 3.26
C GLY A 48 -35.69 -2.43 2.30
N GLY A 49 -34.54 -2.88 2.79
CA GLY A 49 -33.75 -3.90 2.11
C GLY A 49 -34.49 -5.22 2.14
N ASP A 50 -35.08 -5.58 1.01
CA ASP A 50 -35.28 -6.97 0.63
C ASP A 50 -35.06 -7.05 -0.89
N GLN A 51 -34.28 -8.04 -1.31
CA GLN A 51 -34.05 -8.35 -2.71
C GLN A 51 -35.40 -8.69 -3.38
N LEU A 52 -36.05 -7.71 -3.99
CA LEU A 52 -37.24 -7.93 -4.79
C LEU A 52 -36.81 -8.21 -6.24
N ASN A 53 -36.86 -9.51 -6.55
CA ASN A 53 -37.08 -10.14 -7.86
C ASN A 53 -37.64 -9.15 -8.91
N PRO A 54 -37.13 -9.09 -10.16
CA PRO A 54 -37.46 -8.04 -11.17
C PRO A 54 -38.90 -8.08 -11.75
N GLY A 55 -39.87 -8.60 -11.01
CA GLY A 55 -41.28 -8.67 -11.38
C GLY A 55 -42.28 -8.06 -10.38
N SER A 56 -41.84 -7.40 -9.30
CA SER A 56 -42.77 -6.74 -8.37
C SER A 56 -43.02 -5.27 -8.73
N ARG A 57 -44.27 -4.82 -8.57
CA ARG A 57 -44.66 -3.41 -8.74
C ARG A 57 -44.02 -2.59 -7.62
N LEU A 58 -43.05 -1.74 -7.95
CA LEU A 58 -42.52 -0.73 -7.03
C LEU A 58 -43.58 0.37 -6.84
N GLN A 59 -44.31 0.30 -5.72
CA GLN A 59 -45.24 1.35 -5.32
C GLN A 59 -44.51 2.31 -4.38
N ILE A 60 -44.06 3.45 -4.92
CA ILE A 60 -43.54 4.54 -4.10
C ILE A 60 -44.76 5.29 -3.57
N PRO A 61 -45.00 5.34 -2.24
CA PRO A 61 -46.13 6.07 -1.70
C PRO A 61 -46.03 7.55 -2.10
N PRO A 62 -47.12 8.19 -2.59
CA PRO A 62 -47.11 9.61 -2.85
C PRO A 62 -46.97 10.35 -1.52
N ALA A 63 -45.89 11.13 -1.37
CA ALA A 63 -45.69 11.97 -0.20
C ALA A 63 -46.45 13.29 -0.40
N GLY A 64 -47.72 13.32 0.03
CA GLY A 64 -48.57 14.51 -0.05
C GLY A 64 -48.05 15.72 0.75
N ASP A 65 -47.10 15.48 1.66
CA ASP A 65 -46.45 16.50 2.49
C ASP A 65 -45.15 17.05 1.88
N ASN A 66 -44.67 16.49 0.76
CA ASN A 66 -43.44 16.94 0.13
C ASN A 66 -43.64 18.33 -0.51
N LYS A 67 -43.29 19.37 0.24
CA LYS A 67 -43.22 20.72 -0.31
C LYS A 67 -41.96 20.88 -1.17
N ILE A 68 -42.09 21.68 -2.22
CA ILE A 68 -40.98 22.03 -3.09
C ILE A 68 -40.17 23.14 -2.39
N PRO A 69 -38.84 23.03 -2.31
CA PRO A 69 -38.01 24.05 -1.67
C PRO A 69 -37.89 25.31 -2.55
N VAL A 70 -37.40 26.39 -1.95
CA VAL A 70 -36.98 27.60 -2.67
C VAL A 70 -35.46 27.65 -2.71
N ILE A 71 -34.88 28.01 -3.85
CA ILE A 71 -33.44 28.20 -3.98
C ILE A 71 -33.17 29.69 -4.17
N TYR A 72 -32.32 30.26 -3.33
CA TYR A 72 -31.77 31.60 -3.50
C TYR A 72 -30.31 31.49 -3.92
N GLY A 73 -29.92 32.28 -4.92
CA GLY A 73 -28.60 32.20 -5.55
C GLY A 73 -28.33 30.82 -6.16
N ALA A 74 -27.13 30.29 -5.96
CA ALA A 74 -26.72 29.00 -6.52
C ALA A 74 -26.67 27.89 -5.46
N ALA A 75 -27.25 26.74 -5.76
CA ALA A 75 -27.18 25.56 -4.91
C ALA A 75 -27.24 24.23 -5.71
N TYR A 76 -26.73 23.15 -5.13
CA TYR A 76 -26.92 21.79 -5.59
C TYR A 76 -28.09 21.11 -4.86
N THR A 77 -29.07 20.61 -5.61
CA THR A 77 -30.25 19.91 -5.07
C THR A 77 -30.52 18.59 -5.79
N GLY A 78 -31.10 17.60 -5.10
CA GLY A 78 -31.46 16.30 -5.70
C GLY A 78 -32.85 16.24 -6.33
N GLY A 79 -33.73 17.18 -5.97
CA GLY A 79 -35.12 17.22 -6.44
C GLY A 79 -36.04 16.16 -5.83
N THR A 80 -37.34 16.47 -5.83
CA THR A 80 -38.41 15.58 -5.38
C THR A 80 -39.05 14.92 -6.59
N ILE A 81 -39.13 13.58 -6.60
CA ILE A 81 -39.83 12.84 -7.66
C ILE A 81 -41.33 13.12 -7.57
N THR A 82 -41.91 13.66 -8.64
CA THR A 82 -43.33 14.03 -8.74
C THR A 82 -44.13 13.13 -9.65
N ASP A 83 -43.50 12.56 -10.68
CA ASP A 83 -44.12 11.62 -11.61
C ASP A 83 -43.07 10.62 -12.13
N VAL A 84 -43.50 9.39 -12.41
CA VAL A 84 -42.68 8.34 -13.03
C VAL A 84 -43.51 7.66 -14.11
N SER A 85 -42.89 7.36 -15.25
CA SER A 85 -43.53 6.60 -16.33
C SER A 85 -42.54 5.65 -16.99
N ILE A 86 -43.06 4.58 -17.59
CA ILE A 86 -42.27 3.58 -18.30
C ILE A 86 -42.92 3.29 -19.65
N THR A 87 -42.10 3.02 -20.67
CA THR A 87 -42.60 2.59 -21.98
C THR A 87 -43.17 1.18 -21.94
N SER A 88 -44.11 0.88 -22.84
CA SER A 88 -44.83 -0.40 -22.94
C SER A 88 -43.95 -1.60 -23.26
N ASP A 89 -42.73 -1.36 -23.77
CA ASP A 89 -41.69 -2.36 -24.02
C ASP A 89 -40.78 -2.61 -22.80
N TYR A 90 -41.03 -1.91 -21.68
CA TYR A 90 -40.25 -1.95 -20.44
C TYR A 90 -38.76 -1.56 -20.60
N GLN A 91 -38.41 -0.81 -21.65
CA GLN A 91 -37.02 -0.43 -21.93
C GLN A 91 -36.63 0.97 -21.45
N ASN A 92 -37.56 1.94 -21.42
CA ASN A 92 -37.25 3.32 -21.08
C ASN A 92 -38.06 3.80 -19.88
N LEU A 93 -37.36 4.24 -18.83
CA LEU A 93 -37.93 4.86 -17.64
C LEU A 93 -37.79 6.37 -17.71
N TYR A 94 -38.83 7.09 -17.28
CA TYR A 94 -38.86 8.54 -17.21
C TYR A 94 -39.20 8.96 -15.78
N TYR A 95 -38.37 9.82 -15.21
CA TYR A 95 -38.55 10.40 -13.88
C TYR A 95 -38.70 11.91 -14.01
N CYS A 96 -39.76 12.47 -13.42
CA CYS A 96 -39.93 13.92 -13.28
C CYS A 96 -39.53 14.34 -11.86
N LEU A 97 -38.50 15.18 -11.74
CA LEU A 97 -38.00 15.70 -10.47
C LEU A 97 -38.25 17.21 -10.39
N ALA A 98 -39.08 17.62 -9.42
CA ALA A 98 -39.26 19.03 -9.07
C ALA A 98 -38.07 19.50 -8.24
N LEU A 99 -37.39 20.57 -8.68
CA LEU A 99 -36.15 21.04 -8.09
C LEU A 99 -36.37 22.22 -7.13
N CYS A 100 -37.09 23.25 -7.58
CA CYS A 100 -37.44 24.39 -6.75
C CYS A 100 -38.65 25.16 -7.29
N GLU A 101 -39.24 25.98 -6.42
CA GLU A 101 -40.20 27.03 -6.80
C GLU A 101 -39.50 28.16 -7.56
N VAL A 102 -40.22 28.80 -8.48
CA VAL A 102 -39.75 29.99 -9.22
C VAL A 102 -40.24 31.25 -8.50
N THR A 103 -39.28 32.05 -8.04
CA THR A 103 -39.52 33.26 -7.25
C THR A 103 -40.03 34.42 -8.10
N ASN A 104 -40.60 35.45 -7.45
CA ASN A 104 -41.19 36.63 -8.09
C ASN A 104 -42.32 36.34 -9.12
N THR A 105 -43.08 35.26 -8.91
CA THR A 105 -44.21 34.87 -9.78
C THR A 105 -45.58 35.33 -9.25
N GLU A 106 -45.67 35.72 -7.98
CA GLU A 106 -46.93 36.04 -7.30
C GLU A 106 -47.25 37.55 -7.24
N SER A 107 -46.26 38.40 -7.51
CA SER A 107 -46.35 39.87 -7.39
C SER A 107 -46.77 40.58 -8.69
N GLY A 108 -47.05 39.83 -9.76
CA GLY A 108 -47.22 40.38 -11.11
C GLY A 108 -45.92 40.90 -11.75
N GLY A 109 -44.77 40.68 -11.11
CA GLY A 109 -43.44 40.95 -11.65
C GLY A 109 -42.99 39.93 -12.70
N THR A 110 -41.85 40.21 -13.34
CA THR A 110 -41.18 39.24 -14.21
C THR A 110 -40.62 38.10 -13.36
N PRO A 111 -40.96 36.83 -13.63
CA PRO A 111 -40.41 35.69 -12.90
C PRO A 111 -38.88 35.71 -12.87
N ASP A 112 -38.30 35.36 -11.73
CA ASP A 112 -36.85 35.25 -11.62
C ASP A 112 -36.32 34.14 -12.56
N THR A 113 -35.10 34.34 -13.06
CA THR A 113 -34.52 33.44 -14.03
C THR A 113 -33.83 32.28 -13.31
N ILE A 114 -34.31 31.06 -13.59
CA ILE A 114 -33.65 29.83 -13.19
C ILE A 114 -32.74 29.34 -14.33
N THR A 115 -31.48 29.03 -13.99
CA THR A 115 -30.51 28.40 -14.89
C THR A 115 -29.96 27.12 -14.26
N PHE A 116 -29.56 26.18 -15.12
CA PHE A 116 -28.99 24.89 -14.71
C PHE A 116 -27.51 24.84 -15.06
N GLY A 117 -26.70 24.31 -14.14
CA GLY A 117 -25.26 24.13 -14.30
C GLY A 117 -24.88 22.66 -14.37
N ASN A 118 -23.85 22.28 -13.63
CA ASN A 118 -23.37 20.91 -13.58
C ASN A 118 -24.42 19.96 -12.98
N VAL A 119 -24.43 18.72 -13.50
CA VAL A 119 -25.28 17.63 -13.00
C VAL A 119 -24.41 16.46 -12.61
N TYR A 120 -24.75 15.80 -11.51
CA TYR A 120 -24.05 14.64 -11.01
C TYR A 120 -24.99 13.45 -10.95
N TRP A 121 -24.57 12.30 -11.47
CA TRP A 121 -25.29 11.04 -11.48
C TRP A 121 -24.45 9.96 -10.78
N GLY A 122 -24.94 9.42 -9.67
CA GLY A 122 -24.20 8.44 -8.87
C GLY A 122 -22.84 8.96 -8.38
N GLY A 123 -22.76 10.28 -8.12
CA GLY A 123 -21.52 10.96 -7.70
C GLY A 123 -20.58 11.38 -8.83
N LYS A 124 -20.84 11.00 -10.09
CA LYS A 124 -20.03 11.37 -11.26
C LYS A 124 -20.67 12.52 -12.04
N ARG A 125 -19.88 13.48 -12.53
CA ARG A 125 -20.35 14.61 -13.33
C ARG A 125 -20.85 14.13 -14.70
N VAL A 126 -22.05 14.52 -15.06
CA VAL A 126 -22.65 14.25 -16.37
C VAL A 126 -21.99 15.11 -17.44
N VAL A 127 -21.57 14.48 -18.53
CA VAL A 127 -21.05 15.17 -19.71
C VAL A 127 -22.01 14.94 -20.87
N PHE A 128 -22.67 16.00 -21.31
CA PHE A 128 -23.59 15.96 -22.44
C PHE A 128 -22.85 15.87 -23.78
N ASP A 129 -23.48 15.25 -24.77
CA ASP A 129 -23.02 15.30 -26.15
C ASP A 129 -23.35 16.66 -26.81
N GLY A 130 -23.14 16.78 -28.13
CA GLY A 130 -23.43 18.00 -28.88
C GLY A 130 -24.89 18.44 -28.89
N THR A 131 -25.83 17.61 -28.44
CA THR A 131 -27.25 17.96 -28.32
C THR A 131 -27.56 18.74 -27.04
N GLY A 132 -26.72 18.61 -26.00
CA GLY A 132 -26.92 19.28 -24.70
C GLY A 132 -27.95 18.63 -23.76
N TYR A 133 -28.55 17.50 -24.14
CA TYR A 133 -29.50 16.76 -23.28
C TYR A 133 -29.25 15.26 -23.24
N VAL A 134 -28.58 14.69 -24.25
CA VAL A 134 -28.14 13.28 -24.24
C VAL A 134 -26.77 13.18 -23.57
N VAL A 135 -26.58 12.19 -22.70
CA VAL A 135 -25.30 11.97 -22.02
C VAL A 135 -24.32 11.24 -22.93
N ALA A 136 -23.13 11.81 -23.10
CA ALA A 136 -21.99 11.20 -23.77
C ALA A 136 -21.18 10.31 -22.83
N SER A 137 -20.99 10.76 -21.58
CA SER A 137 -20.21 10.04 -20.56
C SER A 137 -20.46 10.57 -19.16
N LEU A 138 -20.02 9.82 -18.15
CA LEU A 138 -19.92 10.30 -16.76
C LEU A 138 -18.45 10.48 -16.38
N LEU A 139 -18.07 11.68 -15.96
CA LEU A 139 -16.73 12.00 -15.45
C LEU A 139 -16.71 11.82 -13.93
N ASP A 140 -15.83 10.95 -13.45
CA ASP A 140 -15.45 10.96 -12.04
C ASP A 140 -14.36 12.00 -11.80
N GLU A 141 -14.72 13.12 -11.17
CA GLU A 141 -13.81 14.25 -10.95
C GLU A 141 -12.71 13.94 -9.93
N SER A 142 -12.87 12.92 -9.09
CA SER A 142 -11.83 12.48 -8.15
C SER A 142 -10.71 11.71 -8.87
N THR A 143 -11.03 11.06 -9.99
CA THR A 143 -10.10 10.21 -10.73
C THR A 143 -9.72 10.74 -12.11
N GLY A 144 -10.48 11.69 -12.65
CA GLY A 144 -10.35 12.20 -14.02
C GLY A 144 -10.81 11.22 -15.10
N LEU A 145 -11.45 10.10 -14.72
CA LEU A 145 -11.84 9.04 -15.64
C LEU A 145 -13.26 9.24 -16.17
N TYR A 146 -13.44 8.85 -17.43
CA TYR A 146 -14.72 8.92 -18.12
C TYR A 146 -15.33 7.53 -18.29
N ASP A 147 -16.60 7.40 -17.91
CA ASP A 147 -17.43 6.23 -18.16
C ASP A 147 -18.33 6.47 -19.38
N TYR A 148 -17.97 5.84 -20.50
CA TYR A 148 -18.68 5.93 -21.77
C TYR A 148 -19.81 4.88 -21.92
N SER A 149 -20.01 3.99 -20.93
CA SER A 149 -20.99 2.90 -21.04
C SER A 149 -22.46 3.39 -21.08
N VAL A 150 -22.68 4.60 -20.55
CA VAL A 150 -23.97 5.30 -20.51
C VAL A 150 -24.31 6.08 -21.78
N ALA A 151 -23.37 6.19 -22.73
CA ALA A 151 -23.51 7.03 -23.91
C ALA A 151 -24.81 6.72 -24.67
N GLY A 152 -25.65 7.75 -24.88
CA GLY A 152 -26.93 7.62 -25.59
C GLY A 152 -28.03 6.84 -24.85
N LYS A 153 -27.82 6.47 -23.58
CA LYS A 153 -28.79 5.72 -22.75
C LYS A 153 -29.36 6.52 -21.59
N LEU A 154 -28.80 7.70 -21.32
CA LEU A 154 -29.24 8.60 -20.27
C LEU A 154 -29.46 9.98 -20.89
N GLU A 155 -30.59 10.62 -20.56
CA GLU A 155 -30.96 11.93 -21.10
C GLU A 155 -31.59 12.80 -20.01
N PHE A 156 -31.31 14.11 -20.01
CA PHE A 156 -31.83 15.08 -19.06
C PHE A 156 -32.51 16.24 -19.79
N TYR A 157 -33.77 16.51 -19.48
CA TYR A 157 -34.55 17.60 -20.05
C TYR A 157 -34.88 18.63 -18.97
N PHE A 158 -34.33 19.83 -19.09
CA PHE A 158 -34.45 20.87 -18.07
C PHE A 158 -35.53 21.89 -18.42
N TYR A 159 -36.34 22.27 -17.43
CA TYR A 159 -37.41 23.25 -17.56
C TYR A 159 -37.29 24.30 -16.47
N LYS A 160 -37.11 25.57 -16.86
CA LYS A 160 -36.84 26.66 -15.92
C LYS A 160 -38.08 27.21 -15.22
N ASN A 161 -39.26 27.07 -15.83
CA ASN A 161 -40.52 27.55 -15.26
C ASN A 161 -41.70 26.89 -16.00
N GLY A 162 -42.10 25.70 -15.58
CA GLY A 162 -43.20 24.96 -16.18
C GLY A 162 -42.90 24.31 -17.54
N SER A 163 -43.84 23.47 -17.96
CA SER A 163 -43.71 22.49 -19.03
C SER A 163 -43.45 23.05 -20.43
N THR A 164 -43.66 24.35 -20.63
CA THR A 164 -43.48 25.04 -21.92
C THR A 164 -42.17 25.84 -22.01
N ASN A 165 -41.31 25.78 -20.98
CA ASN A 165 -40.08 26.57 -20.90
C ASN A 165 -38.83 25.67 -20.80
N PRO A 166 -38.51 24.87 -21.84
CA PRO A 166 -37.29 24.07 -21.85
C PRO A 166 -36.03 24.96 -21.94
N THR A 167 -34.90 24.50 -21.40
CA THR A 167 -33.64 25.27 -21.43
C THR A 167 -32.55 24.64 -22.30
N ASN A 168 -32.49 23.32 -22.40
CA ASN A 168 -31.49 22.60 -23.19
C ASN A 168 -32.06 21.91 -24.43
N THR A 169 -33.37 21.97 -24.64
CA THR A 169 -34.05 21.42 -25.81
C THR A 169 -35.13 22.39 -26.32
N SER A 170 -35.73 22.09 -27.47
CA SER A 170 -36.94 22.77 -27.97
C SER A 170 -38.23 22.04 -27.61
N PHE A 171 -38.15 20.93 -26.86
CA PHE A 171 -39.30 20.08 -26.56
C PHE A 171 -40.02 20.58 -25.30
N TYR A 172 -41.32 20.79 -25.40
CA TYR A 172 -42.16 20.91 -24.21
C TYR A 172 -42.21 19.58 -23.46
N ALA A 173 -42.46 19.61 -22.14
CA ALA A 173 -42.46 18.39 -21.31
C ALA A 173 -43.48 17.34 -21.77
N TYR A 174 -44.59 17.76 -22.35
CA TYR A 174 -45.63 16.91 -22.94
C TYR A 174 -45.38 16.58 -24.42
N SER A 175 -44.20 16.86 -24.99
CA SER A 175 -43.88 16.50 -26.37
C SER A 175 -43.64 14.99 -26.51
N PRO A 176 -43.85 14.41 -27.71
CA PRO A 176 -43.63 12.97 -27.95
C PRO A 176 -42.21 12.45 -27.67
N GLN A 177 -41.21 13.34 -27.67
CA GLN A 177 -39.81 13.02 -27.35
C GLN A 177 -39.56 12.85 -25.85
N VAL A 178 -40.48 13.35 -25.01
CA VAL A 178 -40.35 13.40 -23.55
C VAL A 178 -41.55 12.63 -22.92
N MET A 179 -42.38 13.27 -22.09
CA MET A 179 -43.48 12.59 -21.38
C MET A 179 -44.77 12.47 -22.22
N GLY A 180 -44.84 13.05 -23.42
CA GLY A 180 -45.96 12.88 -24.35
C GLY A 180 -45.83 11.69 -25.29
N ASN A 181 -44.83 10.82 -25.07
CA ASN A 181 -44.59 9.66 -25.93
C ASN A 181 -45.75 8.65 -25.82
N THR A 182 -46.33 8.27 -26.95
CA THR A 182 -47.50 7.37 -27.00
C THR A 182 -47.23 5.96 -26.46
N SER A 183 -45.97 5.55 -26.38
CA SER A 183 -45.57 4.26 -25.81
C SER A 183 -45.48 4.29 -24.28
N LEU A 184 -45.61 5.45 -23.62
CA LEU A 184 -45.61 5.54 -22.16
C LEU A 184 -46.92 5.04 -21.58
N THR A 185 -46.81 4.30 -20.47
CA THR A 185 -47.94 3.82 -19.66
C THR A 185 -48.72 4.97 -19.01
N TYR A 186 -48.03 6.04 -18.63
CA TYR A 186 -48.62 7.30 -18.18
C TYR A 186 -48.05 8.47 -18.98
N GLN A 187 -48.93 9.21 -19.64
CA GLN A 187 -48.56 10.27 -20.60
C GLN A 187 -48.91 11.64 -20.05
N TRP A 188 -48.02 12.59 -20.29
CA TRP A 188 -48.32 14.00 -20.07
C TRP A 188 -49.01 14.58 -21.30
N ASN A 189 -49.98 15.44 -21.04
CA ASN A 189 -50.65 16.27 -22.04
C ASN A 189 -50.47 17.74 -21.66
N THR A 190 -51.15 18.63 -22.38
CA THR A 190 -51.09 20.08 -22.15
C THR A 190 -51.62 20.53 -20.79
N THR A 191 -52.28 19.66 -20.01
CA THR A 191 -52.76 20.01 -18.65
C THR A 191 -51.73 19.77 -17.56
N LYS A 192 -50.60 19.12 -17.88
CA LYS A 192 -49.47 18.93 -16.94
C LYS A 192 -48.53 20.13 -17.03
N LEU A 193 -48.90 21.22 -16.36
CA LEU A 193 -48.29 22.53 -16.56
C LEU A 193 -46.99 22.76 -15.76
N MET A 194 -46.86 22.19 -14.56
CA MET A 194 -45.74 22.47 -13.64
C MET A 194 -45.47 23.98 -13.43
N SER A 195 -46.52 24.80 -13.49
CA SER A 195 -46.39 26.26 -13.47
C SER A 195 -45.67 26.76 -12.23
N ASN A 196 -44.74 27.71 -12.41
CA ASN A 196 -43.92 28.29 -11.35
C ASN A 196 -42.97 27.30 -10.66
N CYS A 197 -42.67 26.17 -11.29
CA CYS A 197 -41.71 25.20 -10.80
C CYS A 197 -40.58 25.00 -11.83
N ALA A 198 -39.34 24.97 -11.33
CA ALA A 198 -38.19 24.48 -12.07
C ALA A 198 -38.05 22.97 -11.83
N PHE A 199 -37.97 22.20 -12.91
CA PHE A 199 -37.94 20.74 -12.82
C PHE A 199 -37.12 20.13 -13.96
N VAL A 200 -36.79 18.85 -13.80
CA VAL A 200 -36.04 18.07 -14.78
C VAL A 200 -36.75 16.75 -15.05
N ILE A 201 -36.76 16.33 -16.31
CA ILE A 201 -37.18 14.99 -16.70
C ILE A 201 -35.94 14.19 -17.06
N VAL A 202 -35.71 13.08 -16.37
CA VAL A 202 -34.61 12.16 -16.63
C VAL A 202 -35.15 10.94 -17.33
N LYS A 203 -34.63 10.65 -18.52
CA LYS A 203 -34.95 9.45 -19.28
C LYS A 203 -33.77 8.48 -19.21
N ILE A 204 -34.08 7.24 -18.84
CA ILE A 204 -33.11 6.17 -18.67
C ILE A 204 -33.52 5.02 -19.57
N ARG A 205 -32.63 4.61 -20.47
CA ARG A 205 -32.74 3.34 -21.19
C ARG A 205 -32.10 2.24 -20.34
N TYR A 206 -32.89 1.23 -19.99
CA TYR A 206 -32.45 0.13 -19.14
C TYR A 206 -31.19 -0.56 -19.70
N SER A 207 -30.15 -0.69 -18.87
CA SER A 207 -28.90 -1.34 -19.24
C SER A 207 -28.14 -1.81 -18.01
N ALA A 208 -28.23 -3.11 -17.68
CA ALA A 208 -27.51 -3.70 -16.55
C ALA A 208 -25.98 -3.50 -16.64
N SER A 209 -25.41 -3.62 -17.84
CA SER A 209 -23.96 -3.43 -18.06
C SER A 209 -23.47 -1.99 -17.89
N ALA A 210 -24.37 -1.01 -17.94
CA ALA A 210 -24.07 0.40 -17.71
C ALA A 210 -24.56 0.88 -16.34
N ASN A 211 -25.03 -0.06 -15.49
CA ASN A 211 -25.65 0.21 -14.20
C ASN A 211 -26.85 1.20 -14.26
N LEU A 212 -27.56 1.22 -15.39
CA LEU A 212 -28.77 2.03 -15.61
C LEU A 212 -30.01 1.16 -15.40
N THR A 213 -30.28 0.78 -14.15
CA THR A 213 -31.43 -0.06 -13.77
C THR A 213 -32.56 0.71 -13.09
N GLY A 214 -32.32 1.98 -12.74
CA GLY A 214 -33.27 2.88 -12.09
C GLY A 214 -32.60 4.22 -11.79
N ILE A 215 -33.32 5.11 -11.09
CA ILE A 215 -32.75 6.40 -10.67
C ILE A 215 -31.66 6.22 -9.62
N GLN A 216 -30.55 6.93 -9.79
CA GLN A 216 -29.44 6.98 -8.81
C GLN A 216 -29.46 8.32 -8.07
N GLN A 217 -28.65 8.43 -7.01
CA GLN A 217 -28.45 9.72 -6.33
C GLN A 217 -27.97 10.73 -7.37
N THR A 218 -28.79 11.76 -7.59
CA THR A 218 -28.54 12.79 -8.61
C THR A 218 -28.50 14.14 -7.92
N LYS A 219 -27.60 15.03 -8.33
CA LYS A 219 -27.57 16.43 -7.88
C LYS A 219 -27.54 17.35 -9.08
N PHE A 220 -28.31 18.42 -9.02
CA PHE A 220 -28.44 19.45 -10.04
C PHE A 220 -27.98 20.78 -9.47
N GLN A 221 -27.03 21.42 -10.14
CA GLN A 221 -26.72 22.81 -9.87
C GLN A 221 -27.86 23.68 -10.43
N VAL A 222 -28.56 24.37 -9.53
CA VAL A 222 -29.62 25.31 -9.87
C VAL A 222 -29.17 26.69 -9.43
N THR A 223 -29.36 27.68 -10.29
CA THR A 223 -29.08 29.08 -9.97
C THR A 223 -30.32 29.91 -10.20
N ASN A 224 -30.76 30.60 -9.15
CA ASN A 224 -31.78 31.62 -9.18
C ASN A 224 -31.11 33.00 -9.27
N SER A 225 -31.63 33.88 -10.13
CA SER A 225 -31.18 35.28 -10.21
C SER A 225 -31.38 36.07 -8.92
N ARG A 226 -32.27 35.63 -8.02
CA ARG A 226 -32.49 36.23 -6.70
C ARG A 226 -31.52 35.66 -5.67
N TYR A 227 -30.54 36.48 -5.27
CA TYR A 227 -29.53 36.14 -4.24
C TYR A 227 -29.33 37.27 -3.20
N ALA A 228 -29.83 38.47 -3.47
CA ALA A 228 -29.66 39.62 -2.60
C ALA A 228 -30.52 39.44 -1.31
N PRO A 229 -29.93 39.47 -0.10
CA PRO A 229 -30.65 39.05 1.11
C PRO A 229 -31.97 39.78 1.37
N GLY A 230 -32.02 41.10 1.18
CA GLY A 230 -33.25 41.89 1.34
C GLY A 230 -34.33 41.53 0.31
N ASP A 231 -33.94 41.23 -0.92
CA ASP A 231 -34.86 40.77 -1.97
C ASP A 231 -35.39 39.36 -1.68
N CYS A 232 -34.54 38.48 -1.15
CA CYS A 232 -34.94 37.15 -0.69
C CYS A 232 -35.90 37.23 0.50
N PHE A 233 -35.66 38.12 1.48
CA PHE A 233 -36.58 38.37 2.58
C PHE A 233 -37.93 38.86 2.10
N SER A 234 -37.94 39.84 1.19
CA SER A 234 -39.17 40.39 0.61
C SER A 234 -40.00 39.29 -0.07
N ASP A 235 -39.36 38.46 -0.89
CA ASP A 235 -39.99 37.35 -1.60
C ASP A 235 -40.57 36.31 -0.63
N TYR A 236 -39.80 35.90 0.39
CA TYR A 236 -40.25 34.92 1.37
C TYR A 236 -41.35 35.45 2.32
N LEU A 237 -41.30 36.72 2.71
CA LEU A 237 -42.34 37.33 3.55
C LEU A 237 -43.66 37.48 2.78
N PHE A 238 -43.59 37.87 1.50
CA PHE A 238 -44.77 38.12 0.66
C PHE A 238 -45.42 36.84 0.12
N SER A 239 -44.63 35.83 -0.28
CA SER A 239 -45.14 34.65 -0.99
C SER A 239 -46.29 33.96 -0.25
N THR A 240 -47.38 33.72 -0.97
CA THR A 240 -48.54 32.95 -0.47
C THR A 240 -48.41 31.46 -0.74
N ARG A 241 -47.51 31.09 -1.68
CA ARG A 241 -47.25 29.71 -2.11
C ARG A 241 -46.30 28.98 -1.16
N TYR A 242 -45.17 29.59 -0.81
CA TYR A 242 -44.11 28.96 -0.03
C TYR A 242 -43.66 29.78 1.18
N GLY A 243 -44.12 31.03 1.29
CA GLY A 243 -43.66 32.01 2.27
C GLY A 243 -44.66 32.29 3.40
N ALA A 244 -44.56 33.50 3.96
CA ALA A 244 -45.32 33.95 5.12
C ALA A 244 -46.68 34.60 4.79
N ALA A 245 -46.99 34.81 3.51
CA ALA A 245 -48.22 35.46 3.03
C ALA A 245 -48.51 36.83 3.67
N ILE A 246 -47.47 37.60 4.01
CA ILE A 246 -47.60 38.92 4.62
C ILE A 246 -47.92 39.95 3.52
N PRO A 247 -48.97 40.77 3.69
CA PRO A 247 -49.27 41.85 2.75
C PRO A 247 -48.07 42.80 2.59
N THR A 248 -47.78 43.24 1.37
CA THR A 248 -46.64 44.13 1.08
C THR A 248 -46.68 45.44 1.88
N ALA A 249 -47.86 45.93 2.23
CA ALA A 249 -48.04 47.10 3.09
C ALA A 249 -47.50 46.90 4.52
N ASN A 250 -47.41 45.65 4.97
CA ASN A 250 -46.87 45.25 6.27
C ASN A 250 -45.40 44.81 6.17
N ILE A 251 -44.70 45.13 5.06
CA ILE A 251 -43.28 44.85 4.87
C ILE A 251 -42.53 46.17 4.71
N ASN A 252 -41.50 46.38 5.53
CA ASN A 252 -40.64 47.54 5.50
C ASN A 252 -39.60 47.42 4.37
N SER A 253 -39.98 47.77 3.16
CA SER A 253 -39.11 47.71 1.98
C SER A 253 -37.86 48.58 2.11
N THR A 254 -37.91 49.68 2.86
CA THR A 254 -36.75 50.56 3.09
C THR A 254 -35.67 49.84 3.89
N SER A 255 -36.04 49.09 4.93
CA SER A 255 -35.09 48.29 5.72
C SER A 255 -34.43 47.19 4.90
N LEU A 256 -35.20 46.54 4.02
CA LEU A 256 -34.69 45.49 3.12
C LEU A 256 -33.79 46.06 2.02
N ALA A 257 -34.09 47.24 1.50
CA ALA A 257 -33.22 47.95 0.55
C ALA A 257 -31.90 48.38 1.21
N ALA A 258 -31.94 48.83 2.46
CA ALA A 258 -30.73 49.13 3.24
C ALA A 258 -29.88 47.87 3.48
N LEU A 259 -30.52 46.72 3.75
CA LEU A 259 -29.81 45.44 3.86
C LEU A 259 -29.13 45.08 2.53
N ASN A 260 -29.83 45.17 1.40
CA ASN A 260 -29.23 44.92 0.09
C ASN A 260 -28.02 45.83 -0.18
N ALA A 261 -28.14 47.13 0.12
CA ALA A 261 -27.05 48.09 -0.08
C ALA A 261 -25.80 47.71 0.73
N TYR A 262 -25.97 47.29 1.98
CA TYR A 262 -24.88 46.84 2.83
C TYR A 262 -24.28 45.50 2.37
N CYS A 263 -25.12 44.51 2.06
CA CYS A 263 -24.69 43.20 1.59
C CYS A 263 -23.95 43.26 0.24
N ASN A 264 -24.28 44.22 -0.62
CA ASN A 264 -23.67 44.41 -1.94
C ASN A 264 -22.30 45.11 -1.90
N GLN A 265 -21.81 45.52 -0.72
CA GLN A 265 -20.44 46.02 -0.58
C GLN A 265 -19.42 44.90 -0.83
N THR A 266 -18.25 45.24 -1.34
CA THR A 266 -17.17 44.26 -1.57
C THR A 266 -16.43 43.94 -0.27
N PHE A 267 -15.89 42.73 -0.15
CA PHE A 267 -15.06 42.34 0.99
C PHE A 267 -13.74 41.70 0.53
N THR A 268 -12.61 42.22 0.99
CA THR A 268 -11.28 41.74 0.61
C THR A 268 -10.75 40.73 1.63
N TYR A 269 -10.18 39.64 1.12
CA TYR A 269 -9.62 38.57 1.92
C TYR A 269 -8.26 38.10 1.37
N THR A 270 -7.52 37.36 2.19
CA THR A 270 -6.27 36.71 1.81
C THR A 270 -6.57 35.28 1.39
N THR A 271 -6.22 34.90 0.18
CA THR A 271 -6.36 33.52 -0.33
C THR A 271 -5.42 32.57 0.41
N TYR A 272 -5.72 31.27 0.34
CA TYR A 272 -4.87 30.23 0.93
C TYR A 272 -3.47 30.14 0.31
N THR A 273 -3.27 30.67 -0.91
CA THR A 273 -1.97 30.80 -1.57
C THR A 273 -1.26 32.12 -1.25
N SER A 274 -1.71 32.84 -0.22
CA SER A 274 -1.18 34.14 0.25
C SER A 274 -1.34 35.33 -0.71
N GLY A 275 -2.09 35.18 -1.81
CA GLY A 275 -2.55 36.30 -2.64
C GLY A 275 -3.77 37.01 -2.05
N SER A 276 -4.11 38.22 -2.51
CA SER A 276 -5.34 38.93 -2.13
C SER A 276 -6.45 38.69 -3.16
N SER A 277 -7.69 38.53 -2.70
CA SER A 277 -8.89 38.39 -3.54
C SER A 277 -10.05 39.16 -2.92
N THR A 278 -11.09 39.42 -3.69
CA THR A 278 -12.25 40.21 -3.26
C THR A 278 -13.55 39.49 -3.59
N LEU A 279 -14.41 39.33 -2.58
CA LEU A 279 -15.78 38.92 -2.78
C LEU A 279 -16.57 40.09 -3.42
N PRO A 280 -17.29 39.86 -4.53
CA PRO A 280 -18.07 40.91 -5.19
C PRO A 280 -19.24 41.42 -4.34
N GLN A 281 -19.76 40.57 -3.44
CA GLN A 281 -20.73 40.93 -2.41
C GLN A 281 -20.30 40.32 -1.08
N ARG A 282 -20.34 41.13 -0.03
CA ARG A 282 -20.07 40.78 1.37
C ARG A 282 -20.94 39.62 1.81
N PHE A 283 -22.25 39.78 1.65
CA PHE A 283 -23.24 38.75 1.94
C PHE A 283 -24.15 38.55 0.74
N ARG A 284 -24.50 37.29 0.48
CA ARG A 284 -25.53 36.86 -0.47
C ARG A 284 -25.98 35.47 -0.09
N PHE A 285 -27.20 35.11 -0.49
CA PHE A 285 -27.71 33.75 -0.28
C PHE A 285 -27.40 32.88 -1.48
N ASP A 286 -26.84 31.71 -1.21
CA ASP A 286 -26.49 30.66 -2.14
C ASP A 286 -26.81 29.32 -1.44
N GLY A 287 -28.07 28.91 -1.51
CA GLY A 287 -28.53 27.72 -0.79
C GLY A 287 -30.01 27.41 -0.97
N VAL A 288 -30.40 26.30 -0.36
CA VAL A 288 -31.76 25.76 -0.40
C VAL A 288 -32.50 26.12 0.89
N LEU A 289 -33.69 26.71 0.76
CA LEU A 289 -34.60 26.98 1.87
C LEU A 289 -35.72 25.94 1.86
N ASP A 290 -35.80 25.15 2.94
CA ASP A 290 -36.81 24.09 3.11
C ASP A 290 -38.15 24.69 3.57
N THR A 291 -39.16 24.61 2.71
CA THR A 291 -40.50 25.19 2.93
C THR A 291 -41.37 24.35 3.87
N GLN A 292 -40.87 23.20 4.32
CA GLN A 292 -41.49 22.41 5.39
C GLN A 292 -41.19 22.97 6.78
N GLN A 293 -40.11 23.75 6.94
CA GLN A 293 -39.76 24.36 8.22
C GLN A 293 -40.75 25.47 8.61
N PRO A 294 -40.95 25.72 9.92
CA PRO A 294 -41.68 26.87 10.38
C PRO A 294 -41.10 28.18 9.79
N ILE A 295 -41.98 29.09 9.37
CA ILE A 295 -41.60 30.35 8.71
C ILE A 295 -40.56 31.12 9.53
N MET A 296 -40.75 31.22 10.85
CA MET A 296 -39.83 31.95 11.73
C MET A 296 -38.43 31.31 11.76
N THR A 297 -38.34 29.97 11.74
CA THR A 297 -37.06 29.25 11.67
C THR A 297 -36.31 29.60 10.38
N ASN A 298 -37.01 29.61 9.24
CA ASN A 298 -36.43 30.00 7.96
C ASN A 298 -35.97 31.47 7.94
N LEU A 299 -36.78 32.39 8.48
CA LEU A 299 -36.40 33.79 8.63
C LEU A 299 -35.16 33.96 9.53
N GLN A 300 -35.04 33.18 10.61
CA GLN A 300 -33.87 33.19 11.48
C GLN A 300 -32.62 32.64 10.78
N TYR A 301 -32.75 31.59 9.96
CA TYR A 301 -31.64 31.12 9.13
C TYR A 301 -31.20 32.17 8.11
N MET A 302 -32.15 32.83 7.44
CA MET A 302 -31.85 33.94 6.53
C MET A 302 -31.13 35.07 7.26
N ALA A 303 -31.60 35.46 8.45
CA ALA A 303 -31.01 36.53 9.24
C ALA A 303 -29.59 36.21 9.71
N THR A 304 -29.35 34.96 10.10
CA THR A 304 -28.02 34.47 10.52
C THR A 304 -27.03 34.43 9.34
N CYS A 305 -27.50 34.13 8.12
CA CYS A 305 -26.66 34.04 6.91
C CYS A 305 -26.24 35.42 6.34
N CYS A 306 -26.79 36.53 6.84
CA CYS A 306 -26.39 37.88 6.45
C CYS A 306 -26.11 38.81 7.65
N ASP A 307 -26.05 38.25 8.87
CA ASP A 307 -25.93 38.97 10.14
C ASP A 307 -26.84 40.21 10.21
N CYS A 308 -28.15 39.97 10.26
CA CYS A 308 -29.14 41.00 10.56
C CYS A 308 -30.07 40.55 11.68
N LEU A 309 -30.82 41.48 12.27
CA LEU A 309 -31.87 41.16 13.24
C LEU A 309 -33.24 41.27 12.57
N LEU A 310 -34.11 40.29 12.80
CA LEU A 310 -35.51 40.40 12.41
C LEU A 310 -36.22 41.38 13.34
N ARG A 311 -37.01 42.30 12.78
CA ARG A 311 -37.78 43.27 13.55
C ARG A 311 -39.22 43.31 13.08
N TYR A 312 -40.14 43.34 14.04
CA TYR A 312 -41.50 43.79 13.83
C TYR A 312 -41.67 45.12 14.57
N SER A 313 -42.15 46.14 13.86
CA SER A 313 -42.43 47.45 14.44
C SER A 313 -43.93 47.58 14.66
N GLU A 314 -44.33 47.76 15.92
CA GLU A 314 -45.74 47.97 16.30
C GLU A 314 -46.20 49.38 15.90
N ILE A 315 -45.28 50.36 15.88
CA ILE A 315 -45.56 51.75 15.50
C ILE A 315 -45.96 51.83 14.03
N THR A 316 -45.25 51.12 13.15
CA THR A 316 -45.49 51.14 11.70
C THR A 316 -46.31 49.96 11.19
N ASN A 317 -46.56 48.95 12.03
CA ASN A 317 -47.21 47.68 11.67
C ASN A 317 -46.47 46.96 10.52
N THR A 318 -45.14 47.00 10.53
CA THR A 318 -44.31 46.40 9.47
C THR A 318 -43.28 45.41 10.00
N TRP A 319 -43.07 44.34 9.23
CA TRP A 319 -41.93 43.43 9.36
C TRP A 319 -40.75 43.95 8.54
N GLY A 320 -39.55 43.87 9.10
CA GLY A 320 -38.32 44.28 8.44
C GLY A 320 -37.10 43.72 9.14
N VAL A 321 -35.97 44.36 8.88
CA VAL A 321 -34.68 43.95 9.45
C VAL A 321 -33.93 45.15 10.03
N VAL A 322 -33.08 44.89 11.02
CA VAL A 322 -32.05 45.82 11.48
C VAL A 322 -30.71 45.38 10.90
N VAL A 323 -30.11 46.25 10.10
CA VAL A 323 -28.81 45.99 9.46
C VAL A 323 -27.70 46.15 10.50
N GLN A 324 -26.87 45.13 10.67
CA GLN A 324 -25.73 45.14 11.59
C GLN A 324 -24.50 45.71 10.87
N SER A 325 -24.21 46.99 11.10
CA SER A 325 -23.10 47.69 10.45
C SER A 325 -22.33 48.60 11.41
N PRO A 326 -21.09 49.01 11.06
CA PRO A 326 -20.34 50.00 11.84
C PRO A 326 -21.05 51.35 11.93
N THR A 327 -21.91 51.67 10.94
CA THR A 327 -22.73 52.88 10.95
C THR A 327 -24.00 52.63 11.76
N TYR A 328 -24.27 53.49 12.74
CA TYR A 328 -25.43 53.40 13.61
C TYR A 328 -26.06 54.77 13.83
N THR A 329 -27.29 54.78 14.35
CA THR A 329 -27.98 55.99 14.79
C THR A 329 -28.39 55.81 16.24
N VAL A 330 -28.06 56.77 17.10
CA VAL A 330 -28.53 56.79 18.49
C VAL A 330 -29.92 57.39 18.50
N VAL A 331 -30.91 56.60 18.92
CA VAL A 331 -32.33 56.99 18.93
C VAL A 331 -32.64 57.91 20.11
N LEU A 332 -32.05 57.64 21.27
CA LEU A 332 -32.25 58.44 22.47
C LEU A 332 -31.01 58.41 23.38
N PRO A 333 -30.52 59.57 23.86
CA PRO A 333 -29.57 59.61 24.97
C PRO A 333 -30.29 59.40 26.31
N LEU A 334 -29.87 58.37 27.04
CA LEU A 334 -30.29 58.06 28.40
C LEU A 334 -29.33 58.71 29.41
N ASP A 335 -29.90 59.38 30.40
CA ASP A 335 -29.18 60.03 31.50
C ASP A 335 -30.05 60.07 32.77
N ASP A 336 -29.50 60.60 33.86
CA ASP A 336 -30.18 60.67 35.15
C ASP A 336 -31.48 61.50 35.14
N SER A 337 -31.79 62.23 34.05
CA SER A 337 -33.03 63.00 33.89
C SER A 337 -34.19 62.16 33.36
N ASN A 338 -33.91 61.09 32.61
CA ASN A 338 -34.95 60.23 32.00
C ASN A 338 -35.03 58.83 32.65
N ILE A 339 -34.03 58.43 33.41
CA ILE A 339 -34.04 57.19 34.19
C ILE A 339 -34.77 57.42 35.51
N ILE A 340 -35.83 56.66 35.75
CA ILE A 340 -36.71 56.80 36.94
C ILE A 340 -36.65 55.58 37.87
N GLY A 341 -35.82 54.59 37.55
CA GLY A 341 -35.63 53.38 38.35
C GLY A 341 -34.15 53.07 38.60
N SER A 342 -33.88 51.97 39.31
CA SER A 342 -32.50 51.49 39.47
C SER A 342 -31.94 50.95 38.15
N ILE A 343 -30.63 51.10 37.96
CA ILE A 343 -29.89 50.41 36.90
C ILE A 343 -29.43 49.07 37.46
N ASN A 344 -30.04 47.99 37.00
CA ASN A 344 -29.64 46.63 37.33
C ASN A 344 -28.61 46.17 36.28
N VAL A 345 -27.36 45.99 36.70
CA VAL A 345 -26.27 45.51 35.84
C VAL A 345 -26.09 44.02 36.04
N SER A 346 -26.17 43.25 34.95
CA SER A 346 -25.95 41.81 34.92
C SER A 346 -24.86 41.50 33.89
N PRO A 347 -23.58 41.39 34.32
CA PRO A 347 -22.52 40.94 33.42
C PRO A 347 -22.73 39.46 33.06
N LEU A 348 -22.36 39.09 31.85
CA LEU A 348 -22.28 37.69 31.44
C LEU A 348 -21.07 37.02 32.12
N ASP A 349 -21.26 35.80 32.60
CA ASP A 349 -20.16 35.00 33.14
C ASP A 349 -19.19 34.62 32.01
N ILE A 350 -17.91 34.91 32.21
CA ILE A 350 -16.85 34.59 31.26
C ILE A 350 -16.79 33.08 30.95
N ALA A 351 -17.12 32.21 31.91
CA ALA A 351 -17.19 30.76 31.67
C ALA A 351 -18.36 30.36 30.75
N SER A 352 -19.35 31.24 30.60
CA SER A 352 -20.51 31.07 29.72
C SER A 352 -20.34 31.77 28.36
N SER A 353 -19.29 32.58 28.18
CA SER A 353 -18.98 33.24 26.91
C SER A 353 -18.39 32.25 25.90
N PHE A 354 -18.81 32.29 24.63
CA PHE A 354 -18.32 31.37 23.59
C PHE A 354 -17.01 31.86 22.98
N ASN A 355 -15.99 31.02 22.92
CA ASN A 355 -14.68 31.32 22.32
C ASN A 355 -14.33 30.40 21.14
N ILE A 356 -15.18 29.41 20.86
CA ILE A 356 -15.09 28.57 19.67
C ILE A 356 -16.44 28.54 18.96
N ALA A 357 -16.45 28.80 17.65
CA ALA A 357 -17.60 28.67 16.79
C ALA A 357 -17.40 27.48 15.84
N GLU A 358 -18.28 26.50 15.92
CA GLU A 358 -18.39 25.41 14.93
C GLU A 358 -19.46 25.79 13.91
N VAL A 359 -19.04 26.13 12.71
CA VAL A 359 -19.91 26.62 11.64
C VAL A 359 -20.19 25.51 10.65
N LYS A 360 -21.46 25.15 10.53
CA LYS A 360 -21.99 24.17 9.59
C LYS A 360 -22.56 24.89 8.38
N PHE A 361 -22.02 24.61 7.20
CA PHE A 361 -22.44 25.26 5.96
C PHE A 361 -22.26 24.29 4.77
N PRO A 362 -23.09 24.40 3.72
CA PRO A 362 -22.86 23.66 2.48
C PRO A 362 -21.57 24.13 1.79
N ASP A 363 -20.79 23.25 1.17
CA ASP A 363 -19.57 23.67 0.46
C ASP A 363 -19.72 23.54 -1.06
N SER A 364 -19.74 24.69 -1.75
CA SER A 364 -19.88 24.75 -3.21
C SER A 364 -18.76 24.04 -3.97
N SER A 365 -17.56 23.95 -3.41
CA SER A 365 -16.44 23.20 -4.00
C SER A 365 -16.64 21.69 -3.92
N ALA A 366 -17.52 21.23 -3.03
CA ALA A 366 -17.85 19.84 -2.78
C ALA A 366 -19.34 19.56 -3.01
N GLN A 367 -19.93 20.19 -4.04
CA GLN A 367 -21.31 19.96 -4.50
C GLN A 367 -22.36 20.19 -3.39
N ASP A 368 -22.17 21.23 -2.59
CA ASP A 368 -22.96 21.59 -1.40
C ASP A 368 -23.15 20.40 -0.43
N SER A 369 -22.13 19.55 -0.32
CA SER A 369 -22.06 18.61 0.80
C SER A 369 -21.88 19.40 2.11
N PHE A 370 -22.49 18.88 3.19
CA PHE A 370 -22.36 19.51 4.50
C PHE A 370 -20.92 19.50 4.96
N ASN A 371 -20.36 20.69 5.15
CA ASN A 371 -19.05 20.89 5.72
C ASN A 371 -19.18 21.56 7.11
N SER A 372 -18.20 21.35 7.97
CA SER A 372 -18.11 21.98 9.28
C SER A 372 -16.71 22.55 9.46
N ALA A 373 -16.62 23.85 9.71
CA ALA A 373 -15.37 24.53 10.03
C ALA A 373 -15.42 25.01 11.48
N THR A 374 -14.31 24.85 12.21
CA THR A 374 -14.19 25.34 13.58
C THR A 374 -13.28 26.56 13.60
N PHE A 375 -13.79 27.67 14.11
CA PHE A 375 -13.06 28.91 14.29
C PHE A 375 -12.84 29.16 15.78
N ASN A 376 -11.60 29.46 16.14
CA ASN A 376 -11.21 29.70 17.53
C ASN A 376 -10.81 31.17 17.69
N LEU A 377 -11.36 31.83 18.70
CA LEU A 377 -11.04 33.21 19.04
C LEU A 377 -9.55 33.39 19.36
N ALA A 378 -8.91 32.38 19.97
CA ALA A 378 -7.48 32.37 20.27
C ALA A 378 -6.58 32.45 19.02
N VAL A 379 -7.12 32.16 17.83
CA VAL A 379 -6.40 32.27 16.55
C VAL A 379 -6.84 33.52 15.79
N THR A 380 -8.14 33.78 15.75
CA THR A 380 -8.74 34.84 14.93
C THR A 380 -8.56 36.22 15.55
N ASN A 381 -8.66 36.34 16.87
CA ASN A 381 -8.42 37.58 17.61
C ASN A 381 -8.00 37.30 19.07
N PRO A 382 -6.75 36.85 19.32
CA PRO A 382 -6.27 36.43 20.64
C PRO A 382 -6.29 37.55 21.69
N SER A 383 -6.33 38.82 21.27
CA SER A 383 -6.36 39.97 22.18
C SER A 383 -7.66 40.06 22.99
N LEU A 384 -8.72 39.40 22.53
CA LEU A 384 -10.03 39.36 23.20
C LEU A 384 -10.17 38.18 24.18
N LEU A 385 -9.15 37.33 24.30
CA LEU A 385 -9.17 36.17 25.20
C LEU A 385 -8.50 36.50 26.53
N TYR A 386 -9.13 36.11 27.63
CA TYR A 386 -8.52 36.27 28.95
C TYR A 386 -7.57 35.11 29.27
N PRO A 387 -6.52 35.34 30.09
CA PRO A 387 -5.66 34.25 30.56
C PRO A 387 -6.46 33.17 31.29
N ASN A 388 -6.23 31.90 30.92
CA ASN A 388 -6.90 30.72 31.49
C ASN A 388 -8.44 30.66 31.30
N GLU A 389 -8.97 31.31 30.26
CA GLU A 389 -10.38 31.20 29.91
C GLU A 389 -10.78 29.75 29.54
N PRO A 390 -11.86 29.18 30.12
CA PRO A 390 -12.36 27.85 29.75
C PRO A 390 -12.81 27.78 28.29
N VAL A 391 -12.55 26.66 27.61
CA VAL A 391 -13.02 26.46 26.24
C VAL A 391 -14.54 26.26 26.22
N ASN A 392 -15.25 27.11 25.49
CA ASN A 392 -16.69 27.06 25.35
C ASN A 392 -17.08 27.19 23.86
N LYS A 393 -17.78 26.16 23.36
CA LYS A 393 -18.06 25.97 21.93
C LYS A 393 -19.55 26.15 21.65
N GLN A 394 -19.87 26.98 20.65
CA GLN A 394 -21.21 27.08 20.07
C GLN A 394 -21.22 26.55 18.64
N SER A 395 -22.27 25.80 18.27
CA SER A 395 -22.50 25.40 16.89
C SER A 395 -23.48 26.36 16.20
N ILE A 396 -23.15 26.80 14.99
CA ILE A 396 -23.93 27.73 14.16
C ILE A 396 -24.21 27.04 12.83
N SER A 397 -25.42 27.21 12.28
CA SER A 397 -25.79 26.66 10.97
C SER A 397 -26.07 27.78 9.98
N LEU A 398 -25.39 27.75 8.83
CA LEU A 398 -25.49 28.72 7.74
C LEU A 398 -25.95 28.01 6.45
N PRO A 399 -27.22 27.59 6.36
CA PRO A 399 -27.70 26.79 5.21
C PRO A 399 -27.74 27.55 3.89
N LEU A 400 -27.68 28.88 3.90
CA LEU A 400 -27.72 29.74 2.71
C LEU A 400 -26.35 30.33 2.34
N VAL A 401 -25.26 29.88 2.96
CA VAL A 401 -23.91 30.36 2.67
C VAL A 401 -23.09 29.17 2.20
N ASN A 402 -22.79 29.10 0.90
CA ASN A 402 -22.02 27.98 0.34
C ASN A 402 -20.52 28.29 0.09
N ASN A 403 -20.03 29.37 0.68
CA ASN A 403 -18.67 29.84 0.54
C ASN A 403 -17.98 29.92 1.92
N ASP A 404 -16.79 29.33 1.99
CA ASP A 404 -15.97 29.23 3.19
C ASP A 404 -15.54 30.59 3.76
N VAL A 405 -15.15 31.53 2.90
CA VAL A 405 -14.74 32.89 3.29
C VAL A 405 -15.89 33.64 3.97
N ARG A 406 -17.11 33.58 3.39
CA ARG A 406 -18.29 34.18 4.02
C ARG A 406 -18.66 33.51 5.35
N ALA A 407 -18.57 32.19 5.41
CA ALA A 407 -18.83 31.43 6.63
C ALA A 407 -17.87 31.84 7.76
N GLN A 408 -16.57 31.98 7.47
CA GLN A 408 -15.57 32.46 8.41
C GLN A 408 -15.83 33.90 8.87
N TYR A 409 -16.18 34.80 7.94
CA TYR A 409 -16.45 36.20 8.28
C TYR A 409 -17.64 36.33 9.25
N LEU A 410 -18.72 35.59 9.03
CA LEU A 410 -19.86 35.51 9.95
C LEU A 410 -19.47 34.90 11.31
N ALA A 411 -18.61 33.87 11.31
CA ALA A 411 -18.11 33.25 12.54
C ALA A 411 -17.33 34.23 13.42
N ASN A 412 -16.46 35.04 12.81
CA ASN A 412 -15.65 36.03 13.52
C ASN A 412 -16.55 37.09 14.16
N ARG A 413 -17.53 37.63 13.44
CA ARG A 413 -18.50 38.60 13.97
C ARG A 413 -19.30 38.04 15.15
N PHE A 414 -19.72 36.77 15.05
CA PHE A 414 -20.38 36.09 16.16
C PHE A 414 -19.48 35.99 17.40
N LEU A 415 -18.23 35.52 17.24
CA LEU A 415 -17.30 35.38 18.35
C LEU A 415 -16.93 36.72 19.00
N GLU A 416 -16.75 37.78 18.20
CA GLU A 416 -16.52 39.13 18.72
C GLU A 416 -17.75 39.67 19.46
N THR A 417 -18.97 39.43 18.95
CA THR A 417 -20.22 39.79 19.67
C THR A 417 -20.32 39.09 21.02
N CYS A 418 -19.89 37.83 21.12
CA CYS A 418 -19.90 37.08 22.38
C CYS A 418 -18.93 37.61 23.44
N ARG A 419 -18.07 38.59 23.11
CA ARG A 419 -17.17 39.26 24.06
C ARG A 419 -17.77 40.47 24.73
N GLU A 420 -18.86 41.01 24.18
CA GLU A 420 -19.61 42.10 24.79
C GLU A 420 -20.43 41.52 25.96
N ASP A 421 -20.09 41.90 27.19
CA ASP A 421 -20.51 41.17 28.40
C ASP A 421 -21.59 41.89 29.22
N LEU A 422 -21.80 43.19 29.04
CA LEU A 422 -22.75 43.95 29.85
C LEU A 422 -24.19 43.82 29.33
N GLN A 423 -25.07 43.32 30.20
CA GLN A 423 -26.51 43.50 30.10
C GLN A 423 -26.99 44.43 31.22
N ILE A 424 -27.84 45.39 30.90
CA ILE A 424 -28.42 46.30 31.88
C ILE A 424 -29.93 46.34 31.75
N GLN A 425 -30.61 46.47 32.88
CA GLN A 425 -32.04 46.72 32.93
C GLN A 425 -32.29 48.01 33.69
N LEU A 426 -33.09 48.89 33.12
CA LEU A 426 -33.46 50.16 33.73
C LEU A 426 -34.89 50.53 33.33
N THR A 427 -35.53 51.38 34.12
CA THR A 427 -36.86 51.91 33.82
C THR A 427 -36.75 53.41 33.53
N ILE A 428 -37.35 53.82 32.42
CA ILE A 428 -37.44 55.20 31.98
C ILE A 428 -38.90 55.66 31.99
N ASP A 429 -39.08 56.97 31.96
CA ASP A 429 -40.41 57.58 31.88
C ASP A 429 -41.11 57.30 30.54
N TYR A 430 -42.25 57.95 30.32
CA TYR A 430 -43.10 57.75 29.15
C TYR A 430 -42.39 58.00 27.80
N VAL A 431 -41.25 58.70 27.75
CA VAL A 431 -40.50 58.89 26.49
C VAL A 431 -39.95 57.58 25.95
N GLY A 432 -39.89 56.53 26.78
CA GLY A 432 -39.48 55.19 26.38
C GLY A 432 -40.46 54.46 25.47
N LEU A 433 -41.73 54.89 25.39
CA LEU A 433 -42.73 54.30 24.50
C LEU A 433 -42.39 54.47 23.00
N GLN A 434 -41.49 55.39 22.66
CA GLN A 434 -41.04 55.58 21.27
C GLN A 434 -39.92 54.61 20.86
N LEU A 435 -39.37 53.84 21.81
CA LEU A 435 -38.24 52.93 21.59
C LEU A 435 -38.74 51.55 21.21
N GLU A 436 -38.05 50.90 20.29
CA GLU A 436 -38.35 49.53 19.86
C GLU A 436 -37.14 48.60 20.10
N ALA A 437 -37.38 47.29 20.15
CA ALA A 437 -36.29 46.32 20.19
C ALA A 437 -35.43 46.42 18.92
N GLY A 438 -34.11 46.44 19.10
CA GLY A 438 -33.12 46.63 18.04
C GLY A 438 -32.53 48.06 17.98
N ASP A 439 -33.21 49.06 18.56
CA ASP A 439 -32.73 50.44 18.62
C ASP A 439 -31.46 50.56 19.46
N ILE A 440 -30.63 51.55 19.13
CA ILE A 440 -29.39 51.86 19.84
C ILE A 440 -29.58 53.14 20.63
N VAL A 441 -29.25 53.09 21.91
CA VAL A 441 -29.30 54.20 22.86
C VAL A 441 -27.91 54.45 23.43
N SER A 442 -27.63 55.69 23.82
CA SER A 442 -26.41 56.03 24.53
C SER A 442 -26.72 56.30 25.99
N LEU A 443 -25.97 55.73 26.93
CA LEU A 443 -26.16 55.92 28.36
C LEU A 443 -25.00 56.71 28.97
N THR A 444 -25.34 57.77 29.68
CA THR A 444 -24.40 58.54 30.51
C THR A 444 -24.79 58.40 31.97
N ASN A 445 -23.87 57.86 32.78
CA ASN A 445 -24.05 57.77 34.22
C ASN A 445 -22.69 57.87 34.93
N THR A 446 -22.53 58.92 35.75
CA THR A 446 -21.26 59.23 36.42
C THR A 446 -20.87 58.16 37.45
N ASN A 447 -21.83 57.55 38.13
CA ASN A 447 -21.55 56.56 39.18
C ASN A 447 -20.97 55.26 38.62
N TYR A 448 -21.39 54.85 37.43
CA TYR A 448 -20.84 53.70 36.71
C TYR A 448 -19.65 54.05 35.81
N GLY A 449 -19.27 55.34 35.73
CA GLY A 449 -18.20 55.82 34.86
C GLY A 449 -18.55 55.76 33.36
N TRP A 450 -19.83 55.65 33.01
CA TRP A 450 -20.27 55.59 31.62
C TRP A 450 -20.50 56.99 31.06
N SER A 451 -19.85 57.28 29.94
CA SER A 451 -20.01 58.53 29.20
C SER A 451 -20.38 58.18 27.76
N VAL A 452 -21.61 58.48 27.35
CA VAL A 452 -22.15 58.15 26.02
C VAL A 452 -21.88 56.68 25.63
N LYS A 453 -21.96 55.76 26.60
CA LYS A 453 -21.73 54.33 26.35
C LYS A 453 -22.92 53.76 25.58
N LEU A 454 -22.65 52.99 24.52
CA LEU A 454 -23.70 52.52 23.62
C LEU A 454 -24.29 51.19 24.08
N PHE A 455 -25.61 51.09 23.98
CA PHE A 455 -26.35 49.87 24.22
C PHE A 455 -27.42 49.66 23.17
N ARG A 456 -27.70 48.40 22.84
CA ARG A 456 -28.84 47.98 22.03
C ARG A 456 -29.98 47.52 22.91
N ILE A 457 -31.20 47.90 22.56
CA ILE A 457 -32.41 47.43 23.21
C ILE A 457 -32.72 46.00 22.76
N ALA A 458 -32.65 45.06 23.70
CA ALA A 458 -33.06 43.67 23.48
C ALA A 458 -34.56 43.48 23.73
N LYS A 459 -35.13 44.22 24.69
CA LYS A 459 -36.56 44.16 25.03
C LYS A 459 -37.05 45.49 25.58
N VAL A 460 -38.25 45.88 25.18
CA VAL A 460 -39.03 46.96 25.79
C VAL A 460 -40.23 46.32 26.50
N THR A 461 -40.51 46.73 27.73
CA THR A 461 -41.72 46.35 28.47
C THR A 461 -42.45 47.62 28.87
N GLU A 462 -43.62 47.85 28.29
CA GLU A 462 -44.48 48.98 28.63
C GLU A 462 -45.28 48.67 29.90
N ASN A 463 -45.24 49.56 30.88
CA ASN A 463 -45.95 49.40 32.15
C ASN A 463 -46.95 50.53 32.32
N PHE A 464 -48.20 50.14 32.59
CA PHE A 464 -49.30 51.05 32.91
C PHE A 464 -49.67 50.88 34.39
N GLY A 465 -49.27 51.84 35.21
CA GLY A 465 -49.58 51.89 36.63
C GLY A 465 -51.08 52.09 36.89
N SER A 466 -51.58 51.58 38.01
CA SER A 466 -52.98 51.78 38.44
C SER A 466 -53.30 53.23 38.82
N ASP A 467 -52.27 54.05 39.00
CA ASP A 467 -52.28 55.49 39.22
C ASP A 467 -52.23 56.31 37.91
N GLY A 468 -52.17 55.65 36.74
CA GLY A 468 -52.04 56.29 35.45
C GLY A 468 -50.60 56.61 35.03
N THR A 469 -49.58 56.21 35.82
CA THR A 469 -48.17 56.39 35.47
C THR A 469 -47.79 55.46 34.31
N ILE A 470 -47.18 56.00 33.26
CA ILE A 470 -46.70 55.22 32.11
C ILE A 470 -45.18 55.20 32.14
N THR A 471 -44.59 54.00 32.14
CA THR A 471 -43.13 53.80 32.16
C THR A 471 -42.72 52.72 31.18
N ALA A 472 -41.47 52.73 30.73
CA ALA A 472 -40.91 51.67 29.91
C ALA A 472 -39.69 51.05 30.61
N THR A 473 -39.72 49.74 30.84
CA THR A 473 -38.55 48.99 31.29
C THR A 473 -37.78 48.48 30.09
N LEU A 474 -36.52 48.89 29.98
CA LEU A 474 -35.61 48.49 28.91
C LEU A 474 -34.69 47.37 29.41
N MET A 475 -34.54 46.31 28.63
CA MET A 475 -33.39 45.41 28.72
C MET A 475 -32.43 45.74 27.58
N LEU A 476 -31.21 46.08 27.95
CA LEU A 476 -30.18 46.62 27.08
C LEU A 476 -28.98 45.67 27.09
N THR A 477 -28.36 45.47 25.94
CA THR A 477 -27.09 44.73 25.77
C THR A 477 -26.04 45.69 25.25
N GLU A 478 -24.78 45.57 25.69
CA GLU A 478 -23.70 46.41 25.19
C GLU A 478 -23.61 46.37 23.66
N TYR A 479 -23.36 47.54 23.06
CA TYR A 479 -23.22 47.69 21.62
C TYR A 479 -21.86 48.26 21.27
N ASN A 480 -21.08 47.49 20.53
CA ASN A 480 -19.80 47.89 20.00
C ASN A 480 -19.82 47.88 18.48
N SER A 481 -19.70 49.06 17.86
CA SER A 481 -19.71 49.18 16.40
C SER A 481 -18.52 48.48 15.73
N ALA A 482 -17.39 48.33 16.43
CA ALA A 482 -16.16 47.75 15.88
C ALA A 482 -16.26 46.24 15.61
N VAL A 483 -17.26 45.56 16.20
CA VAL A 483 -17.59 44.15 15.91
C VAL A 483 -17.99 43.96 14.44
N TYR A 484 -18.51 45.00 13.81
CA TYR A 484 -19.00 44.96 12.44
C TYR A 484 -18.00 45.49 11.41
N ASP A 485 -16.77 45.83 11.84
CA ASP A 485 -15.71 46.31 10.97
C ASP A 485 -15.16 45.18 10.08
N ASP A 486 -14.72 45.56 8.87
CA ASP A 486 -14.14 44.61 7.92
C ASP A 486 -12.67 44.34 8.28
N LYS A 487 -12.44 43.30 9.08
CA LYS A 487 -11.10 42.75 9.31
C LYS A 487 -10.76 41.73 8.22
N ASN A 488 -9.54 41.82 7.68
CA ASN A 488 -9.03 40.88 6.69
C ASN A 488 -8.97 39.46 7.28
N ILE A 489 -9.47 38.47 6.53
CA ILE A 489 -9.45 37.05 6.90
C ILE A 489 -8.66 36.23 5.88
N THR A 490 -8.12 35.09 6.32
CA THR A 490 -7.43 34.15 5.45
C THR A 490 -8.35 32.99 5.11
N GLN A 491 -8.54 32.73 3.81
CA GLN A 491 -9.35 31.66 3.27
C GLN A 491 -8.93 30.29 3.82
N PHE A 492 -9.93 29.46 4.14
CA PHE A 492 -9.73 28.11 4.63
C PHE A 492 -9.36 27.15 3.48
N THR A 493 -8.47 26.21 3.73
CA THR A 493 -8.22 25.08 2.82
C THR A 493 -8.62 23.77 3.50
N PRO A 494 -9.60 23.02 2.95
CA PRO A 494 -9.73 21.61 3.26
C PRO A 494 -8.43 20.89 2.86
N SER A 495 -7.90 20.03 3.72
CA SER A 495 -6.85 19.10 3.30
C SER A 495 -7.39 18.22 2.17
N PRO A 496 -6.59 17.90 1.13
CA PRO A 496 -7.02 17.01 0.06
C PRO A 496 -7.60 15.71 0.64
N ASN A 497 -8.88 15.45 0.36
CA ASN A 497 -9.68 14.48 1.12
C ASN A 497 -9.19 13.04 1.01
N THR A 498 -8.39 12.70 0.00
CA THR A 498 -7.58 11.49 -0.02
C THR A 498 -6.37 11.80 -0.90
N GLY A 499 -5.15 11.67 -0.41
CA GLY A 499 -3.95 11.62 -1.27
C GLY A 499 -3.91 10.34 -2.13
N LEU A 500 -5.06 9.71 -2.40
CA LEU A 500 -5.20 8.42 -3.05
C LEU A 500 -5.57 8.66 -4.51
N ALA A 501 -4.63 8.39 -5.40
CA ALA A 501 -4.91 8.38 -6.83
C ALA A 501 -5.87 7.23 -7.18
N SER A 502 -6.66 7.41 -8.24
CA SER A 502 -7.50 6.36 -8.81
C SER A 502 -6.71 5.06 -8.99
N PRO A 503 -7.28 3.90 -8.59
CA PRO A 503 -6.62 2.62 -8.82
C PRO A 503 -6.52 2.29 -10.32
N LEU A 504 -7.22 2.99 -11.21
CA LEU A 504 -7.16 2.76 -12.66
C LEU A 504 -6.25 3.76 -13.42
N THR A 505 -5.57 4.67 -12.72
CA THR A 505 -4.65 5.63 -13.33
C THR A 505 -3.20 5.16 -13.19
N PHE A 506 -2.64 4.62 -14.26
CA PHE A 506 -1.30 4.01 -14.25
C PHE A 506 -0.15 4.98 -14.64
N GLY A 507 -0.42 6.18 -15.16
CA GLY A 507 0.65 7.07 -15.64
C GLY A 507 1.38 6.53 -16.87
N THR A 508 2.68 6.79 -17.00
CA THR A 508 3.48 6.33 -18.16
C THR A 508 3.86 4.86 -17.98
N ILE A 509 3.64 4.06 -19.04
CA ILE A 509 3.99 2.63 -19.07
C ILE A 509 5.38 2.46 -19.71
N PRO A 510 6.41 2.03 -18.94
CA PRO A 510 7.77 1.88 -19.46
C PRO A 510 7.89 0.76 -20.51
N THR A 511 8.74 0.99 -21.50
CA THR A 511 9.04 0.03 -22.56
C THR A 511 9.84 -1.16 -22.01
N PRO A 512 9.46 -2.43 -22.31
CA PRO A 512 10.24 -3.59 -21.92
C PRO A 512 11.57 -3.70 -22.67
N SER A 513 12.54 -4.38 -22.08
CA SER A 513 13.82 -4.70 -22.72
C SER A 513 14.25 -6.14 -22.42
N VAL A 514 14.89 -6.81 -23.38
CA VAL A 514 15.44 -8.15 -23.16
C VAL A 514 16.81 -8.01 -22.48
N ALA A 515 16.95 -8.61 -21.30
CA ALA A 515 18.13 -8.47 -20.44
C ALA A 515 19.19 -9.54 -20.71
N ALA A 516 18.73 -10.79 -20.85
CA ALA A 516 19.57 -11.96 -21.07
C ALA A 516 18.79 -12.98 -21.90
N ASN A 517 19.51 -13.78 -22.69
CA ASN A 517 18.91 -14.86 -23.48
C ASN A 517 19.75 -16.14 -23.36
N TYR A 518 19.05 -17.28 -23.35
CA TYR A 518 19.64 -18.60 -23.16
C TYR A 518 19.11 -19.55 -24.25
N PRO A 519 19.50 -19.33 -25.52
CA PRO A 519 18.96 -20.08 -26.66
C PRO A 519 19.31 -21.57 -26.64
N ASN A 520 20.37 -21.96 -25.93
CA ASN A 520 20.89 -23.33 -25.85
C ASN A 520 20.56 -24.05 -24.53
N ALA A 521 19.74 -23.45 -23.66
CA ALA A 521 19.29 -24.06 -22.42
C ALA A 521 18.43 -25.32 -22.70
N ALA A 522 18.35 -26.24 -21.72
CA ALA A 522 17.55 -27.46 -21.88
C ALA A 522 16.08 -27.16 -22.22
N ASN A 523 15.54 -26.06 -21.71
CA ASN A 523 14.36 -25.39 -22.26
C ASN A 523 14.77 -23.96 -22.64
N PRO A 524 14.88 -23.59 -23.92
CA PRO A 524 15.29 -22.25 -24.31
C PRO A 524 14.40 -21.17 -23.71
N TYR A 525 15.02 -20.17 -23.09
CA TYR A 525 14.31 -19.05 -22.47
C TYR A 525 15.12 -17.76 -22.56
N PHE A 526 14.46 -16.64 -22.31
CA PHE A 526 15.10 -15.35 -22.14
C PHE A 526 14.39 -14.54 -21.05
N ILE A 527 15.07 -13.54 -20.52
CA ILE A 527 14.58 -12.68 -19.43
C ILE A 527 14.26 -11.31 -19.99
N VAL A 528 13.05 -10.84 -19.75
CA VAL A 528 12.59 -9.50 -20.07
C VAL A 528 12.58 -8.65 -18.80
N ASN A 529 13.32 -7.54 -18.82
CA ASN A 529 13.25 -6.51 -17.80
C ASN A 529 12.05 -5.60 -18.08
N ILE A 530 11.27 -5.36 -17.05
CA ILE A 530 10.08 -4.53 -17.07
C ILE A 530 10.05 -3.64 -15.84
N ASN A 531 9.43 -2.48 -15.95
CA ASN A 531 9.17 -1.62 -14.80
C ASN A 531 7.66 -1.44 -14.65
N THR A 532 7.18 -1.42 -13.41
CA THR A 532 5.82 -0.96 -13.15
C THR A 532 5.70 0.50 -13.54
N SER A 533 4.46 0.95 -13.75
CA SER A 533 4.19 2.28 -14.25
C SER A 533 4.54 3.39 -13.26
N THR A 534 4.67 4.62 -13.74
CA THR A 534 5.12 5.77 -12.92
C THR A 534 4.09 6.22 -11.88
N ALA A 535 2.86 5.70 -11.95
CA ALA A 535 1.78 5.91 -10.99
C ALA A 535 0.84 4.69 -10.97
N GLY A 536 -0.15 4.71 -10.09
CA GLY A 536 -1.21 3.69 -10.02
C GLY A 536 -0.86 2.48 -9.16
N ILE A 537 -1.87 1.64 -8.95
CA ILE A 537 -1.77 0.38 -8.19
C ILE A 537 -1.52 -0.75 -9.18
N VAL A 538 -0.42 -1.47 -9.06
CA VAL A 538 -0.04 -2.56 -9.98
C VAL A 538 0.13 -3.86 -9.20
N ASP A 539 -0.74 -4.83 -9.41
CA ASP A 539 -0.62 -6.15 -8.75
C ASP A 539 0.38 -7.04 -9.50
N TYR A 540 0.32 -7.01 -10.83
CA TYR A 540 1.26 -7.68 -11.71
C TYR A 540 1.31 -6.99 -13.09
N VAL A 541 2.34 -7.33 -13.85
CA VAL A 541 2.56 -6.82 -15.21
C VAL A 541 2.43 -7.96 -16.20
N GLU A 542 1.68 -7.74 -17.28
CA GLU A 542 1.65 -8.66 -18.41
C GLU A 542 2.68 -8.25 -19.45
N CYS A 543 3.34 -9.24 -20.05
CA CYS A 543 4.18 -9.09 -21.22
C CYS A 543 3.51 -9.71 -22.44
N TRP A 544 3.54 -8.97 -23.55
CA TRP A 544 2.96 -9.36 -24.84
C TRP A 544 4.02 -9.24 -25.93
N TYR A 545 3.90 -10.01 -27.01
CA TYR A 545 4.83 -9.99 -28.13
C TYR A 545 4.13 -9.91 -29.50
N SER A 546 4.83 -9.38 -30.50
CA SER A 546 4.36 -9.29 -31.89
C SER A 546 5.51 -9.21 -32.90
N ALA A 547 5.25 -9.63 -34.14
CA ALA A 547 6.19 -9.45 -35.25
C ALA A 547 6.26 -7.99 -35.75
N TYR A 548 5.35 -7.12 -35.29
CA TYR A 548 5.25 -5.71 -35.70
C TYR A 548 5.42 -4.76 -34.51
N SER A 549 6.03 -3.59 -34.74
CA SER A 549 6.19 -2.54 -33.72
C SER A 549 4.91 -1.77 -33.43
N SER A 550 3.89 -1.84 -34.29
CA SER A 550 2.56 -1.26 -34.10
C SER A 550 1.46 -2.25 -34.49
N PRO A 551 1.25 -3.32 -33.71
CA PRO A 551 0.35 -4.40 -34.05
C PRO A 551 -1.12 -4.08 -33.72
N THR A 552 -2.04 -4.65 -34.49
CA THR A 552 -3.48 -4.73 -34.16
C THR A 552 -3.73 -5.70 -33.00
N THR A 553 -4.94 -5.71 -32.44
CA THR A 553 -5.31 -6.62 -31.34
C THR A 553 -5.09 -8.10 -31.69
N ALA A 554 -5.37 -8.50 -32.94
CA ALA A 554 -5.18 -9.88 -33.41
C ALA A 554 -3.70 -10.26 -33.64
N GLN A 555 -2.80 -9.28 -33.68
CA GLN A 555 -1.37 -9.47 -33.93
C GLN A 555 -0.53 -9.39 -32.65
N ARG A 556 -1.15 -9.21 -31.48
CA ARG A 556 -0.47 -9.28 -30.17
C ARG A 556 -0.76 -10.61 -29.52
N PHE A 557 0.30 -11.32 -29.14
CA PHE A 557 0.22 -12.59 -28.47
C PHE A 557 0.69 -12.44 -27.03
N PHE A 558 -0.01 -13.08 -26.10
CA PHE A 558 0.35 -13.04 -24.69
C PHE A 558 1.64 -13.85 -24.47
N ALA A 559 2.61 -13.27 -23.78
CA ALA A 559 3.91 -13.92 -23.50
C ALA A 559 3.95 -14.53 -22.09
N GLY A 560 3.53 -13.75 -21.08
CA GLY A 560 3.58 -14.15 -19.68
C GLY A 560 3.31 -12.98 -18.72
N THR A 561 3.36 -13.24 -17.42
CA THR A 561 3.21 -12.19 -16.38
C THR A 561 4.43 -12.10 -15.47
N SER A 562 4.57 -10.98 -14.77
CA SER A 562 5.40 -10.92 -13.57
C SER A 562 4.80 -11.82 -12.48
N ALA A 563 5.60 -12.13 -11.47
CA ALA A 563 5.05 -12.57 -10.19
C ALA A 563 4.15 -11.48 -9.60
N ILE A 564 3.29 -11.87 -8.66
CA ILE A 564 2.66 -10.96 -7.71
C ILE A 564 3.66 -10.80 -6.54
N ALA A 565 3.67 -9.65 -5.87
CA ALA A 565 4.56 -9.45 -4.73
C ALA A 565 4.28 -10.49 -3.63
N SER A 566 5.35 -11.00 -3.02
CA SER A 566 5.27 -12.13 -2.07
C SER A 566 4.55 -11.79 -0.76
N ASP A 567 4.46 -10.50 -0.44
CA ASP A 567 3.72 -9.96 0.71
C ASP A 567 2.22 -9.76 0.41
N GLY A 568 1.78 -10.05 -0.82
CA GLY A 568 0.40 -9.86 -1.27
C GLY A 568 0.02 -8.39 -1.51
N ASN A 569 0.97 -7.46 -1.39
CA ASN A 569 0.73 -6.05 -1.64
C ASN A 569 0.96 -5.70 -3.13
N PRO A 570 0.28 -4.67 -3.67
CA PRO A 570 0.60 -4.16 -4.98
C PRO A 570 2.05 -3.63 -5.05
N TYR A 571 2.68 -3.72 -6.20
CA TYR A 571 4.00 -3.15 -6.45
C TYR A 571 3.97 -1.63 -6.39
N SER A 572 5.01 -1.05 -5.79
CA SER A 572 5.26 0.39 -5.83
C SER A 572 5.46 0.89 -7.27
N PRO A 573 5.13 2.14 -7.59
CA PRO A 573 5.42 2.74 -8.89
C PRO A 573 6.91 2.67 -9.28
N SER A 574 7.19 2.51 -10.56
CA SER A 574 8.56 2.41 -11.14
C SER A 574 9.43 1.25 -10.60
N THR A 575 8.82 0.24 -10.00
CA THR A 575 9.52 -0.97 -9.50
C THR A 575 10.05 -1.79 -10.67
N ALA A 576 11.33 -2.14 -10.63
CA ALA A 576 11.93 -3.05 -11.61
C ALA A 576 11.54 -4.51 -11.31
N LEU A 577 11.04 -5.20 -12.32
CA LEU A 577 10.62 -6.59 -12.29
C LEU A 577 11.22 -7.36 -13.48
N THR A 578 11.18 -8.68 -13.41
CA THR A 578 11.65 -9.55 -14.48
C THR A 578 10.60 -10.60 -14.82
N ILE A 579 10.51 -10.94 -16.11
CA ILE A 579 9.68 -12.03 -16.61
C ILE A 579 10.57 -12.98 -17.39
N THR A 580 10.56 -14.25 -16.99
CA THR A 580 11.24 -15.33 -17.71
C THR A 580 10.27 -15.92 -18.73
N LEU A 581 10.60 -15.82 -20.01
CA LEU A 581 9.77 -16.31 -21.11
C LEU A 581 10.42 -17.53 -21.77
N SER A 582 9.66 -18.62 -21.86
CA SER A 582 9.99 -19.84 -22.63
C SER A 582 8.94 -20.06 -23.73
N ASP A 583 9.19 -21.01 -24.62
CA ASP A 583 8.21 -21.48 -25.63
C ASP A 583 7.75 -20.42 -26.66
N ILE A 584 8.49 -19.30 -26.76
CA ILE A 584 8.29 -18.33 -27.83
C ILE A 584 8.89 -18.88 -29.13
N PRO A 585 8.16 -18.90 -30.26
CA PRO A 585 8.67 -19.40 -31.53
C PRO A 585 9.89 -18.61 -32.03
N ALA A 586 10.78 -19.27 -32.77
CA ALA A 586 11.92 -18.58 -33.40
C ALA A 586 11.43 -17.47 -34.35
N GLY A 587 11.99 -16.27 -34.24
CA GLY A 587 11.50 -15.12 -35.01
C GLY A 587 12.09 -13.79 -34.58
N ASN A 588 11.63 -12.71 -35.22
CA ASN A 588 11.96 -11.34 -34.83
C ASN A 588 10.75 -10.76 -34.10
N TRP A 589 10.91 -10.43 -32.82
CA TRP A 589 9.79 -10.08 -31.95
C TRP A 589 9.99 -8.72 -31.30
N TYR A 590 8.89 -7.97 -31.19
CA TYR A 590 8.74 -6.79 -30.36
C TYR A 590 7.96 -7.16 -29.11
N PHE A 591 8.33 -6.61 -27.96
CA PHE A 591 7.65 -6.82 -26.69
C PHE A 591 6.92 -5.56 -26.22
N PHE A 592 5.84 -5.76 -25.48
CA PHE A 592 4.97 -4.73 -24.92
C PHE A 592 4.60 -5.12 -23.48
N THR A 593 4.37 -4.13 -22.62
CA THR A 593 3.89 -4.35 -21.25
C THR A 593 2.50 -3.76 -21.05
N ARG A 594 1.73 -4.37 -20.14
CA ARG A 594 0.43 -3.86 -19.67
C ARG A 594 0.34 -4.06 -18.16
N MET A 595 -0.04 -3.03 -17.43
CA MET A 595 -0.19 -3.09 -15.97
C MET A 595 -1.59 -3.57 -15.62
N VAL A 596 -1.70 -4.42 -14.59
CA VAL A 596 -2.99 -5.01 -14.19
C VAL A 596 -3.14 -4.94 -12.67
N ASN A 597 -4.37 -4.71 -12.23
CA ASN A 597 -4.79 -4.88 -10.85
C ASN A 597 -6.19 -5.53 -10.77
N GLY A 598 -6.68 -5.77 -9.56
CA GLY A 598 -7.99 -6.37 -9.31
C GLY A 598 -9.21 -5.61 -9.89
N LEU A 599 -9.05 -4.38 -10.39
CA LEU A 599 -10.13 -3.57 -10.96
C LEU A 599 -10.04 -3.37 -12.47
N GLY A 600 -8.85 -3.46 -13.07
CA GLY A 600 -8.68 -3.24 -14.50
C GLY A 600 -7.23 -3.33 -14.99
N SER A 601 -7.03 -2.99 -16.27
CA SER A 601 -5.71 -3.02 -16.92
C SER A 601 -5.42 -1.72 -17.67
N SER A 602 -4.14 -1.36 -17.78
CA SER A 602 -3.69 -0.17 -18.48
C SER A 602 -3.74 -0.31 -20.01
N ILE A 603 -3.42 0.77 -20.72
CA ILE A 603 -2.98 0.68 -22.12
C ILE A 603 -1.63 -0.07 -22.23
N TYR A 604 -1.26 -0.49 -23.44
CA TYR A 604 0.04 -1.12 -23.70
C TYR A 604 1.17 -0.07 -23.76
N SER A 605 2.38 -0.46 -23.39
CA SER A 605 3.60 0.33 -23.59
C SER A 605 3.91 0.56 -25.07
N SER A 606 4.90 1.42 -25.35
CA SER A 606 5.56 1.42 -26.66
C SER A 606 6.34 0.11 -26.88
N ALA A 607 6.62 -0.23 -28.14
CA ALA A 607 7.34 -1.45 -28.51
C ALA A 607 8.81 -1.42 -28.04
N SER A 608 9.32 -2.58 -27.61
CA SER A 608 10.76 -2.77 -27.37
C SER A 608 11.59 -2.58 -28.65
N SER A 609 12.92 -2.63 -28.53
CA SER A 609 13.76 -2.93 -29.70
C SER A 609 13.44 -4.34 -30.25
N VAL A 610 13.68 -4.54 -31.54
CA VAL A 610 13.48 -5.87 -32.16
C VAL A 610 14.43 -6.87 -31.54
N PHE A 611 13.87 -7.97 -31.01
CA PHE A 611 14.63 -9.09 -30.47
C PHE A 611 14.65 -10.25 -31.46
N GLN A 612 15.85 -10.68 -31.83
CA GLN A 612 16.05 -11.82 -32.74
C GLN A 612 16.14 -13.11 -31.93
N TRP A 613 15.00 -13.77 -31.71
CA TRP A 613 14.96 -15.02 -30.96
C TRP A 613 15.31 -16.21 -31.85
N ARG A 614 16.37 -16.93 -31.51
CA ARG A 614 16.90 -18.09 -32.24
C ARG A 614 17.26 -19.21 -31.25
N PRO A 615 16.27 -19.95 -30.71
CA PRO A 615 16.55 -21.10 -29.86
C PRO A 615 17.32 -22.17 -30.66
N THR A 616 18.23 -22.88 -30.00
CA THR A 616 19.08 -23.93 -30.60
C THR A 616 18.93 -25.27 -29.89
N THR A 617 17.84 -25.48 -29.15
CA THR A 617 17.54 -26.76 -28.51
C THR A 617 16.27 -27.35 -29.09
N PHE A 618 16.37 -28.57 -29.56
CA PHE A 618 15.31 -29.24 -30.31
C PHE A 618 15.18 -30.70 -29.87
N THR A 619 13.99 -31.27 -30.06
CA THR A 619 13.73 -32.69 -29.86
C THR A 619 13.61 -33.35 -31.23
N TYR A 620 14.25 -34.51 -31.38
CA TYR A 620 14.30 -35.26 -32.63
C TYR A 620 13.66 -36.64 -32.48
N GLN A 621 13.07 -37.14 -33.56
CA GLN A 621 12.37 -38.42 -33.58
C GLN A 621 13.28 -39.54 -34.05
N GLU A 622 14.09 -39.33 -35.09
CA GLU A 622 14.96 -40.36 -35.68
C GLU A 622 16.32 -40.44 -34.97
N GLN A 623 17.05 -41.54 -35.12
CA GLN A 623 18.31 -41.82 -34.41
C GLN A 623 19.46 -40.87 -34.80
N TYR A 624 19.54 -40.47 -36.07
CA TYR A 624 20.66 -39.67 -36.55
C TYR A 624 20.25 -38.24 -36.87
N LEU A 625 21.18 -37.32 -36.65
CA LEU A 625 21.09 -35.96 -37.13
C LEU A 625 22.24 -35.71 -38.09
N ILE A 626 21.93 -35.60 -39.38
CA ILE A 626 22.92 -35.29 -40.41
C ILE A 626 23.25 -33.80 -40.34
N VAL A 627 24.54 -33.52 -40.43
CA VAL A 627 25.13 -32.17 -40.34
C VAL A 627 25.80 -31.82 -41.66
N ALA A 628 25.39 -30.69 -42.22
CA ALA A 628 26.03 -30.08 -43.38
C ALA A 628 26.39 -28.62 -43.09
N TYR A 629 27.22 -28.01 -43.94
CA TYR A 629 27.68 -26.63 -43.78
C TYR A 629 27.44 -25.83 -45.05
N GLY A 630 27.15 -24.53 -44.93
CA GLY A 630 26.74 -23.69 -46.05
C GLY A 630 27.02 -22.20 -45.81
N ASP A 631 26.72 -21.38 -46.82
CA ASP A 631 27.08 -19.96 -46.82
C ASP A 631 25.93 -19.04 -46.36
N ASP A 632 24.68 -19.52 -46.38
CA ASP A 632 23.47 -18.74 -46.08
C ASP A 632 22.32 -19.59 -45.47
N LEU A 633 21.18 -18.94 -45.22
CA LEU A 633 19.95 -19.53 -44.65
C LEU A 633 19.24 -20.55 -45.57
N VAL A 634 19.70 -20.74 -46.80
CA VAL A 634 19.14 -21.75 -47.74
C VAL A 634 20.16 -22.82 -48.12
N GLY A 635 21.37 -22.76 -47.56
CA GLY A 635 22.40 -23.77 -47.75
C GLY A 635 23.20 -23.66 -49.05
N THR A 636 23.34 -22.45 -49.60
CA THR A 636 24.18 -22.23 -50.79
C THR A 636 25.60 -22.75 -50.54
N ASN A 637 26.19 -23.38 -51.57
CA ASN A 637 27.49 -24.05 -51.51
C ASN A 637 27.61 -25.08 -50.37
N ILE A 638 26.61 -25.95 -50.24
CA ILE A 638 26.60 -27.03 -49.26
C ILE A 638 27.91 -27.84 -49.28
N SER A 639 28.44 -28.11 -48.10
CA SER A 639 29.71 -28.83 -47.89
C SER A 639 29.58 -29.81 -46.73
N SER A 640 30.39 -30.87 -46.78
CA SER A 640 30.64 -31.76 -45.65
C SER A 640 31.69 -31.21 -44.69
N SER A 641 32.39 -30.13 -45.05
CA SER A 641 33.40 -29.48 -44.22
C SER A 641 32.91 -28.15 -43.65
N PRO A 642 33.18 -27.85 -42.37
CA PRO A 642 32.88 -26.55 -41.77
C PRO A 642 33.80 -25.42 -42.24
N THR A 643 34.93 -25.73 -42.90
CA THR A 643 35.94 -24.70 -43.24
C THR A 643 35.36 -23.62 -44.17
N SER A 644 35.51 -22.35 -43.77
CA SER A 644 35.03 -21.17 -44.51
C SER A 644 33.50 -21.11 -44.72
N LYS A 645 32.73 -21.74 -43.82
CA LYS A 645 31.26 -21.72 -43.83
C LYS A 645 30.69 -20.89 -42.68
N ASN A 646 29.51 -20.33 -42.90
CA ASN A 646 28.85 -19.45 -41.93
C ASN A 646 27.59 -20.08 -41.30
N TYR A 647 27.06 -21.15 -41.90
CA TYR A 647 25.85 -21.83 -41.46
C TYR A 647 26.06 -23.33 -41.30
N TYR A 648 25.30 -23.93 -40.39
CA TYR A 648 25.17 -25.38 -40.26
C TYR A 648 23.72 -25.80 -40.51
N GLY A 649 23.55 -26.88 -41.25
CA GLY A 649 22.28 -27.51 -41.55
C GLY A 649 22.08 -28.74 -40.68
N LEU A 650 20.88 -28.91 -40.13
CA LEU A 650 20.49 -30.10 -39.37
C LEU A 650 19.34 -30.83 -40.10
N TYR A 651 19.50 -32.14 -40.31
CA TYR A 651 18.50 -33.01 -40.94
C TYR A 651 18.32 -34.30 -40.13
N ASN A 652 17.13 -34.52 -39.53
CA ASN A 652 16.86 -35.71 -38.72
C ASN A 652 16.50 -36.90 -39.63
N SER A 653 17.21 -38.02 -39.47
CA SER A 653 17.23 -39.13 -40.42
C SER A 653 17.43 -40.47 -39.69
N ALA A 654 16.88 -41.55 -40.25
CA ALA A 654 17.14 -42.92 -39.79
C ALA A 654 18.47 -43.49 -40.30
N SER A 655 19.11 -42.82 -41.28
CA SER A 655 20.44 -43.15 -41.81
C SER A 655 21.46 -42.09 -41.41
N ASN A 656 22.73 -42.49 -41.20
CA ASN A 656 23.87 -41.63 -40.89
C ASN A 656 24.59 -41.07 -42.16
N THR A 657 24.00 -41.25 -43.34
CA THR A 657 24.60 -40.83 -44.61
C THR A 657 24.43 -39.33 -44.86
N TYR A 658 25.52 -38.67 -45.28
CA TYR A 658 25.50 -37.26 -45.68
C TYR A 658 24.62 -37.02 -46.92
N SER A 659 23.89 -35.90 -46.93
CA SER A 659 23.08 -35.46 -48.08
C SER A 659 23.65 -34.18 -48.68
N ALA A 660 23.88 -34.16 -49.99
CA ALA A 660 24.30 -32.96 -50.72
C ALA A 660 23.10 -32.08 -51.15
N VAL A 661 21.89 -32.34 -50.66
CA VAL A 661 20.66 -31.62 -51.03
C VAL A 661 20.32 -30.61 -49.96
N ALA A 662 20.54 -29.32 -50.24
CA ALA A 662 20.38 -28.24 -49.27
C ALA A 662 18.96 -28.13 -48.67
N SER A 663 17.91 -28.46 -49.43
CA SER A 663 16.52 -28.40 -48.97
C SER A 663 16.15 -29.48 -47.93
N ASN A 664 17.00 -30.49 -47.72
CA ASN A 664 16.77 -31.49 -46.68
C ASN A 664 17.11 -30.94 -45.28
N TYR A 665 17.89 -29.87 -45.20
CA TYR A 665 18.40 -29.32 -43.96
C TYR A 665 17.63 -28.08 -43.51
N THR A 666 17.48 -27.94 -42.20
CA THR A 666 17.14 -26.66 -41.58
C THR A 666 18.44 -25.93 -41.23
N TRP A 667 18.61 -24.71 -41.73
CA TRP A 667 19.87 -23.96 -41.66
C TRP A 667 19.90 -22.97 -40.50
N TYR A 668 21.01 -22.95 -39.78
CA TYR A 668 21.25 -22.11 -38.61
C TYR A 668 22.59 -21.39 -38.76
N LEU A 669 22.62 -20.12 -38.35
CA LEU A 669 23.85 -19.32 -38.37
C LEU A 669 24.83 -19.83 -37.29
N ALA A 670 26.11 -19.96 -37.65
CA ALA A 670 27.20 -20.25 -36.72
C ALA A 670 27.70 -18.96 -36.05
N GLN A 671 27.77 -18.96 -34.71
CA GLN A 671 28.25 -17.82 -33.93
C GLN A 671 29.09 -18.30 -32.74
N PRO A 672 30.44 -18.18 -32.80
CA PRO A 672 31.26 -17.65 -33.90
C PRO A 672 31.22 -18.50 -35.18
N THR A 673 31.54 -17.88 -36.33
CA THR A 673 31.58 -18.54 -37.63
C THR A 673 32.57 -19.69 -37.66
N PHE A 674 32.34 -20.67 -38.55
CA PHE A 674 33.23 -21.81 -38.68
C PHE A 674 34.58 -21.40 -39.31
N GLY A 675 35.60 -22.18 -39.01
CA GLY A 675 36.96 -21.99 -39.48
C GLY A 675 37.80 -23.23 -39.21
N THR A 676 39.10 -23.05 -38.96
CA THR A 676 39.97 -24.17 -38.55
C THR A 676 39.75 -24.58 -37.08
N VAL A 677 39.26 -23.67 -36.24
CA VAL A 677 39.16 -23.85 -34.79
C VAL A 677 37.73 -24.11 -34.30
N ASN A 678 36.75 -23.33 -34.77
CA ASN A 678 35.37 -23.44 -34.32
C ASN A 678 34.67 -24.63 -34.98
N LYS A 679 34.00 -25.46 -34.19
CA LYS A 679 33.24 -26.63 -34.62
C LYS A 679 31.82 -26.59 -34.06
N LEU A 680 30.95 -27.43 -34.62
CA LEU A 680 29.59 -27.62 -34.11
C LEU A 680 29.67 -28.37 -32.78
N ALA A 681 29.26 -27.74 -31.70
CA ALA A 681 29.14 -28.33 -30.38
C ALA A 681 27.69 -28.77 -30.13
N TYR A 682 27.51 -29.88 -29.44
CA TYR A 682 26.20 -30.44 -29.11
C TYR A 682 26.19 -31.13 -27.75
N ILE A 683 25.04 -31.11 -27.08
CA ILE A 683 24.81 -31.80 -25.81
C ILE A 683 23.48 -32.55 -25.84
N ASN A 684 23.48 -33.78 -25.34
CA ASN A 684 22.27 -34.57 -25.12
C ASN A 684 21.62 -34.11 -23.81
N ARG A 685 20.37 -33.62 -23.90
CA ARG A 685 19.53 -33.16 -22.79
C ARG A 685 18.55 -34.25 -22.32
N THR A 686 18.78 -35.51 -22.70
CA THR A 686 17.93 -36.70 -22.47
C THR A 686 16.75 -36.79 -23.45
N GLY A 687 16.42 -38.02 -23.89
CA GLY A 687 15.27 -38.30 -24.76
C GLY A 687 15.37 -37.70 -26.17
N ARG A 688 16.55 -37.82 -26.82
CA ARG A 688 16.87 -37.22 -28.14
C ARG A 688 16.63 -35.71 -28.23
N LYS A 689 16.63 -35.02 -27.08
CA LYS A 689 16.64 -33.57 -27.01
C LYS A 689 18.08 -33.08 -27.03
N PHE A 690 18.44 -32.25 -28.00
CA PHE A 690 19.82 -31.78 -28.16
C PHE A 690 19.88 -30.26 -28.23
N SER A 691 20.87 -29.67 -27.57
CA SER A 691 21.24 -28.25 -27.76
C SER A 691 22.45 -28.15 -28.67
N PHE A 692 22.47 -27.12 -29.53
CA PHE A 692 23.57 -26.85 -30.45
C PHE A 692 24.23 -25.50 -30.15
N GLY A 693 25.52 -25.42 -30.44
CA GLY A 693 26.30 -24.20 -30.36
C GLY A 693 27.54 -24.32 -31.23
N THR A 694 28.32 -23.25 -31.31
CA THR A 694 29.60 -23.26 -32.04
C THR A 694 30.68 -22.73 -31.12
N ALA A 695 31.78 -23.46 -31.02
CA ALA A 695 32.90 -23.12 -30.14
C ALA A 695 34.20 -23.74 -30.64
N PRO A 696 35.37 -23.24 -30.19
CA PRO A 696 36.63 -23.96 -30.31
C PRO A 696 36.51 -25.38 -29.78
N ALA A 697 36.99 -26.37 -30.51
CA ALA A 697 36.93 -27.78 -30.11
C ALA A 697 38.25 -28.50 -30.36
N GLY A 698 38.47 -29.57 -29.59
CA GLY A 698 39.69 -30.37 -29.64
C GLY A 698 39.52 -31.70 -28.91
N TYR A 699 40.47 -32.60 -29.10
CA TYR A 699 40.50 -33.86 -28.36
C TYR A 699 40.90 -33.60 -26.90
N ALA A 700 40.09 -34.06 -25.95
CA ALA A 700 40.40 -33.98 -24.53
C ALA A 700 41.62 -34.85 -24.18
N SER A 701 42.59 -34.26 -23.49
CA SER A 701 43.75 -34.97 -22.94
C SER A 701 43.23 -36.06 -21.99
N SER A 702 43.49 -37.33 -22.31
CA SER A 702 43.16 -38.57 -21.54
C SER A 702 41.94 -39.40 -21.98
N THR A 703 41.02 -38.93 -22.82
CA THR A 703 39.80 -39.71 -23.17
C THR A 703 39.51 -39.88 -24.66
N ALA A 704 40.29 -39.23 -25.54
CA ALA A 704 40.07 -39.19 -27.00
C ALA A 704 38.66 -38.68 -27.40
N ALA A 705 37.89 -38.11 -26.48
CA ALA A 705 36.62 -37.46 -26.77
C ALA A 705 36.86 -36.10 -27.44
N TYR A 706 36.19 -35.83 -28.56
CA TYR A 706 36.22 -34.53 -29.22
C TYR A 706 35.17 -33.61 -28.59
N VAL A 707 35.65 -32.59 -27.87
CA VAL A 707 34.83 -31.76 -26.99
C VAL A 707 35.18 -30.28 -27.16
N PRO A 708 34.29 -29.35 -26.79
CA PRO A 708 34.62 -27.93 -26.74
C PRO A 708 35.80 -27.65 -25.80
N THR A 709 36.71 -26.76 -26.19
CA THR A 709 37.88 -26.38 -25.38
C THR A 709 37.68 -25.09 -24.59
N SER A 710 36.64 -24.32 -24.92
CA SER A 710 36.21 -23.14 -24.20
C SER A 710 34.69 -22.95 -24.36
N THR A 711 34.09 -22.06 -23.55
CA THR A 711 32.67 -21.65 -23.62
C THR A 711 31.63 -22.68 -23.14
N PHE A 712 31.82 -23.98 -23.43
CA PHE A 712 30.93 -25.06 -22.99
C PHE A 712 31.64 -26.05 -22.08
N ASP A 713 30.92 -26.61 -21.10
CA ASP A 713 31.45 -27.62 -20.18
C ASP A 713 31.78 -28.90 -20.95
N ASN A 714 33.07 -29.21 -21.07
CA ASN A 714 33.61 -30.34 -21.81
C ASN A 714 33.29 -31.72 -21.19
N SER A 715 32.83 -31.76 -19.93
CA SER A 715 32.32 -32.97 -19.31
C SER A 715 30.90 -33.33 -19.77
N LEU A 716 30.17 -32.37 -20.34
CA LEU A 716 28.77 -32.52 -20.75
C LEU A 716 28.57 -32.38 -22.27
N TRP A 717 29.30 -31.47 -22.92
CA TRP A 717 29.19 -31.17 -24.35
C TRP A 717 30.21 -31.94 -25.18
N SER A 718 29.76 -32.43 -26.34
CA SER A 718 30.62 -32.96 -27.40
C SER A 718 30.76 -31.94 -28.53
N ALA A 719 31.76 -32.12 -29.37
CA ALA A 719 31.89 -31.39 -30.62
C ALA A 719 31.99 -32.37 -31.80
N LEU A 720 31.64 -31.90 -32.99
CA LEU A 720 31.72 -32.69 -34.21
C LEU A 720 33.10 -32.52 -34.87
N PRO A 721 33.93 -33.57 -34.97
CA PRO A 721 35.24 -33.49 -35.61
C PRO A 721 35.12 -33.42 -37.14
N ASP A 722 36.15 -32.87 -37.79
CA ASP A 722 36.21 -32.80 -39.26
C ASP A 722 36.15 -34.21 -39.88
N GLY A 723 35.41 -34.34 -40.97
CA GLY A 723 35.18 -35.62 -41.65
C GLY A 723 34.02 -36.45 -41.08
N THR A 724 33.36 -35.99 -40.02
CA THR A 724 32.11 -36.58 -39.50
C THR A 724 30.93 -35.64 -39.76
N ASN A 725 29.87 -36.16 -40.40
CA ASN A 725 28.70 -35.39 -40.81
C ASN A 725 27.39 -35.88 -40.20
N TYR A 726 27.46 -36.60 -39.10
CA TYR A 726 26.26 -37.05 -38.38
C TYR A 726 26.50 -37.03 -36.87
N ILE A 727 25.42 -36.86 -36.12
CA ILE A 727 25.38 -37.01 -34.68
C ILE A 727 24.43 -38.18 -34.40
N ASP A 728 24.90 -39.18 -33.65
CA ASP A 728 24.03 -40.23 -33.12
C ASP A 728 23.34 -39.72 -31.84
N LEU A 729 22.02 -39.62 -31.90
CA LEU A 729 21.21 -39.00 -30.86
C LEU A 729 20.97 -39.93 -29.66
N ASP A 730 21.28 -41.23 -29.78
CA ASP A 730 21.18 -42.20 -28.68
C ASP A 730 22.47 -42.32 -27.86
N ILE A 731 23.55 -41.68 -28.32
CA ILE A 731 24.83 -41.65 -27.61
C ILE A 731 24.87 -40.46 -26.63
N ARG A 732 25.53 -40.67 -25.49
CA ARG A 732 25.76 -39.61 -24.49
C ARG A 732 26.86 -38.66 -24.95
N THR A 733 26.74 -37.39 -24.58
CA THR A 733 27.73 -36.35 -24.92
C THR A 733 28.71 -36.08 -23.78
N GLY A 734 29.83 -35.43 -24.08
CA GLY A 734 30.85 -35.01 -23.11
C GLY A 734 31.95 -36.04 -22.84
N GLN A 735 32.88 -35.66 -21.96
CA GLN A 735 33.99 -36.50 -21.49
C GLN A 735 33.52 -37.38 -20.32
N LEU A 736 33.47 -38.71 -20.51
CA LEU A 736 33.20 -39.64 -19.41
C LEU A 736 34.50 -40.26 -18.88
N THR A 737 34.88 -39.95 -17.64
CA THR A 737 35.56 -40.92 -16.76
C THR A 737 35.51 -40.46 -15.31
N ARG A 738 34.81 -41.21 -14.44
CA ARG A 738 35.12 -41.24 -13.01
C ARG A 738 34.76 -42.58 -12.41
N THR A 739 35.75 -43.43 -12.16
CA THR A 739 35.67 -44.46 -11.13
C THR A 739 35.76 -43.76 -9.78
N GLY A 740 34.66 -43.75 -9.03
CA GLY A 740 34.65 -43.37 -7.62
C GLY A 740 34.92 -44.61 -6.77
N THR A 741 35.94 -44.51 -5.92
CA THR A 741 36.49 -45.50 -4.97
C THR A 741 35.46 -45.91 -3.90
N THR A 742 35.56 -47.05 -3.20
CA THR A 742 36.45 -47.43 -2.07
C THR A 742 36.38 -48.99 -1.90
N THR A 743 37.23 -49.76 -1.22
CA THR A 743 37.74 -49.70 0.17
C THR A 743 38.75 -50.87 0.34
N VAL A 744 39.79 -50.65 1.15
CA VAL A 744 40.78 -51.58 1.77
C VAL A 744 41.00 -53.02 1.23
N GLY A 745 42.26 -53.38 0.96
CA GLY A 745 42.74 -54.77 1.05
C GLY A 745 42.77 -55.61 -0.24
N SER A 746 43.97 -55.80 -0.80
CA SER A 746 44.50 -56.98 -1.52
C SER A 746 43.59 -57.86 -2.41
N GLY A 747 42.94 -57.32 -3.44
CA GLY A 747 42.44 -58.10 -4.58
C GLY A 747 41.87 -57.23 -5.71
N GLN A 748 42.44 -57.30 -6.92
CA GLN A 748 41.96 -56.50 -8.08
C GLN A 748 41.21 -57.35 -9.12
N ILE A 749 40.16 -56.76 -9.68
CA ILE A 749 39.44 -57.16 -10.89
C ILE A 749 39.92 -56.23 -12.03
N SER A 750 40.43 -56.79 -13.13
CA SER A 750 40.72 -56.00 -14.33
C SER A 750 39.44 -55.81 -15.14
N ILE A 751 39.16 -54.58 -15.58
CA ILE A 751 38.04 -54.25 -16.47
C ILE A 751 38.62 -53.76 -17.80
N THR A 752 38.42 -54.53 -18.87
CA THR A 752 38.79 -54.16 -20.24
C THR A 752 37.53 -54.06 -21.09
N ASN A 753 37.41 -52.99 -21.88
CA ASN A 753 36.26 -52.77 -22.77
C ASN A 753 36.38 -53.68 -24.00
N ASN A 754 35.36 -54.52 -24.26
CA ASN A 754 35.27 -55.26 -25.52
C ASN A 754 34.59 -54.41 -26.62
N PRO A 755 34.85 -54.68 -27.91
CA PRO A 755 34.33 -53.89 -29.03
C PRO A 755 32.80 -53.83 -29.14
N ASP A 756 32.07 -54.64 -28.37
CA ASP A 756 30.62 -54.70 -28.31
C ASP A 756 30.02 -53.89 -27.14
N GLY A 757 30.84 -53.14 -26.40
CA GLY A 757 30.36 -52.24 -25.33
C GLY A 757 29.82 -52.97 -24.10
N THR A 758 30.04 -54.28 -23.99
CA THR A 758 29.78 -55.04 -22.76
C THR A 758 31.03 -55.12 -21.90
N MET A 759 30.89 -54.92 -20.59
CA MET A 759 31.97 -55.09 -19.63
C MET A 759 31.91 -56.51 -19.06
N VAL A 760 32.82 -57.38 -19.49
CA VAL A 760 32.97 -58.73 -18.91
C VAL A 760 34.13 -58.69 -17.91
N GLY A 761 33.84 -58.93 -16.64
CA GLY A 761 34.86 -59.12 -15.61
C GLY A 761 35.42 -60.54 -15.67
N SER A 762 36.70 -60.70 -15.95
CA SER A 762 37.40 -61.98 -15.87
C SER A 762 38.47 -61.95 -14.77
N LEU A 763 38.60 -63.04 -14.00
CA LEU A 763 39.76 -63.25 -13.14
C LEU A 763 41.01 -63.38 -14.02
N ALA A 764 42.06 -62.58 -13.75
CA ALA A 764 43.31 -62.68 -14.50
C ALA A 764 44.01 -64.01 -14.21
N GLN A 765 44.43 -64.69 -15.27
CA GLN A 765 45.13 -65.97 -15.21
C GLN A 765 46.56 -65.74 -14.69
N PHE A 766 46.86 -66.35 -13.54
CA PHE A 766 48.09 -66.25 -12.73
C PHE A 766 48.16 -65.06 -11.73
N LEU A 767 47.78 -65.39 -10.50
CA LEU A 767 48.22 -64.75 -9.25
C LEU A 767 49.75 -64.53 -9.21
N ASN A 768 50.18 -63.28 -9.05
CA ASN A 768 51.35 -62.82 -8.28
C ASN A 768 51.33 -61.27 -8.26
N PHE A 769 51.14 -60.63 -7.10
CA PHE A 769 51.11 -59.16 -6.99
C PHE A 769 52.42 -58.52 -6.50
N GLY A 770 53.59 -59.15 -6.70
CA GLY A 770 54.88 -58.43 -6.70
C GLY A 770 55.19 -57.56 -5.48
N GLY A 771 54.61 -57.88 -4.31
CA GLY A 771 54.76 -57.22 -3.02
C GLY A 771 53.81 -57.86 -2.01
N ALA A 772 54.26 -58.13 -0.78
CA ALA A 772 53.39 -58.73 0.23
C ALA A 772 52.35 -57.71 0.73
N SER A 773 51.10 -58.17 0.80
CA SER A 773 49.89 -57.44 1.18
C SER A 773 49.98 -56.69 2.52
N THR A 774 49.54 -55.43 2.53
CA THR A 774 49.38 -54.60 3.73
C THR A 774 48.04 -54.90 4.41
N TYR A 775 48.10 -55.38 5.65
CA TYR A 775 46.97 -55.45 6.58
C TYR A 775 46.94 -54.14 7.38
N THR A 776 45.82 -53.42 7.38
CA THR A 776 45.72 -52.13 8.09
C THR A 776 45.17 -52.29 9.51
N SER A 777 45.95 -51.68 10.40
CA SER A 777 46.12 -51.81 11.85
C SER A 777 44.97 -51.30 12.75
N SER A 778 45.15 -51.54 14.05
CA SER A 778 44.24 -51.41 15.19
C SER A 778 43.76 -50.00 15.53
N VAL A 779 42.48 -49.89 15.90
CA VAL A 779 41.87 -48.75 16.59
C VAL A 779 41.54 -49.14 18.04
N ALA A 780 41.82 -48.27 19.01
CA ALA A 780 41.69 -48.61 20.44
C ALA A 780 40.23 -48.62 20.92
N GLN A 781 39.37 -47.81 20.32
CA GLN A 781 37.95 -47.80 20.59
C GLN A 781 37.18 -47.33 19.36
N LEU A 782 36.15 -48.07 18.98
CA LEU A 782 35.22 -47.72 17.92
C LEU A 782 33.97 -47.12 18.57
N THR A 783 33.75 -45.82 18.42
CA THR A 783 32.53 -45.20 18.95
C THR A 783 31.39 -45.42 17.97
N ILE A 784 30.43 -46.25 18.38
CA ILE A 784 29.21 -46.54 17.62
C ILE A 784 28.05 -45.87 18.36
N ASP A 785 27.26 -45.06 17.65
CA ASP A 785 26.02 -44.49 18.21
C ASP A 785 24.96 -45.58 18.48
N ILE A 786 23.87 -45.25 19.20
CA ILE A 786 22.82 -46.24 19.54
C ILE A 786 22.12 -46.87 18.32
N TYR A 787 22.40 -46.37 17.12
CA TYR A 787 21.84 -46.82 15.85
C TYR A 787 22.87 -47.58 14.99
N GLY A 788 24.06 -47.89 15.50
CA GLY A 788 25.03 -48.74 14.81
C GLY A 788 25.99 -48.01 13.87
N ARG A 789 26.07 -46.68 13.91
CA ARG A 789 26.95 -45.90 13.02
C ARG A 789 28.24 -45.47 13.71
N VAL A 790 29.38 -45.65 13.03
CA VAL A 790 30.69 -45.20 13.51
C VAL A 790 30.78 -43.68 13.38
N VAL A 791 30.93 -43.00 14.51
CA VAL A 791 30.90 -41.53 14.59
C VAL A 791 32.24 -40.90 14.96
N GLY A 792 33.30 -41.69 15.12
CA GLY A 792 34.67 -41.21 15.28
C GLY A 792 35.70 -42.33 15.51
N VAL A 793 36.97 -42.06 15.21
CA VAL A 793 38.11 -42.97 15.46
C VAL A 793 39.30 -42.17 16.01
N ILE A 794 40.03 -42.76 16.98
CA ILE A 794 41.31 -42.24 17.52
C ILE A 794 42.31 -43.41 17.61
N THR A 795 43.60 -43.17 17.37
CA THR A 795 44.65 -44.20 17.29
C THR A 795 45.24 -44.60 18.66
N PRO A 796 45.60 -45.89 18.90
CA PRO A 796 46.25 -46.37 20.14
C PRO A 796 47.71 -45.92 20.33
N ASP A 797 48.20 -45.94 21.58
CA ASP A 797 49.63 -45.83 21.92
C ASP A 797 50.44 -47.08 21.53
N ASN A 798 51.74 -46.90 21.25
CA ASN A 798 52.60 -47.98 20.79
C ASN A 798 53.22 -48.75 21.96
N PHE A 799 52.84 -50.03 22.06
CA PHE A 799 53.45 -51.03 22.93
C PHE A 799 54.37 -51.94 22.11
N TYR A 800 55.60 -52.15 22.57
CA TYR A 800 56.59 -53.01 21.93
C TYR A 800 56.89 -54.19 22.85
N TYR A 801 56.97 -55.40 22.30
CA TYR A 801 57.55 -56.54 22.98
C TYR A 801 58.49 -57.29 22.04
N THR A 802 59.51 -57.94 22.60
CA THR A 802 60.47 -58.77 21.89
C THR A 802 60.63 -60.06 22.66
N SER A 803 60.55 -61.21 21.99
CA SER A 803 60.88 -62.51 22.56
C SER A 803 62.16 -63.02 21.91
N GLU A 804 63.12 -63.48 22.70
CA GLU A 804 64.35 -64.06 22.21
C GLU A 804 64.60 -65.41 22.86
N ASP A 805 64.86 -66.39 22.00
CA ASP A 805 64.93 -67.79 22.36
C ASP A 805 66.36 -68.31 22.23
N PHE A 806 66.79 -69.08 23.23
CA PHE A 806 68.12 -69.63 23.34
C PHE A 806 68.02 -71.16 23.53
N THR A 807 68.88 -71.91 22.86
CA THR A 807 69.14 -73.31 23.24
C THR A 807 70.40 -73.33 24.07
N ALA A 808 70.26 -73.67 25.35
CA ALA A 808 71.35 -73.67 26.31
C ALA A 808 72.41 -74.71 25.93
N THR A 809 73.67 -74.30 26.02
CA THR A 809 74.81 -75.22 26.07
C THR A 809 74.97 -75.79 27.48
N ALA A 810 75.66 -76.92 27.63
CA ALA A 810 75.82 -77.59 28.93
C ALA A 810 76.41 -76.63 29.99
N GLY A 811 75.65 -76.30 31.03
CA GLY A 811 76.09 -75.46 32.15
C GLY A 811 75.86 -73.95 31.97
N GLN A 812 75.13 -73.50 30.94
CA GLN A 812 74.94 -72.07 30.66
C GLN A 812 73.97 -71.40 31.66
N THR A 813 74.37 -70.27 32.25
CA THR A 813 73.54 -69.49 33.20
C THR A 813 73.20 -68.09 32.70
N VAL A 814 74.00 -67.49 31.83
CA VAL A 814 73.80 -66.11 31.34
C VAL A 814 73.27 -66.13 29.91
N PHE A 815 72.23 -65.35 29.68
CA PHE A 815 71.62 -65.11 28.39
C PHE A 815 71.56 -63.60 28.14
N THR A 816 71.95 -63.19 26.94
CA THR A 816 72.07 -61.78 26.56
C THR A 816 71.15 -61.52 25.37
N PRO A 817 69.86 -61.21 25.61
CA PRO A 817 68.96 -60.83 24.54
C PRO A 817 69.48 -59.57 23.83
N ALA A 818 69.62 -59.63 22.51
CA ALA A 818 70.00 -58.50 21.68
C ALA A 818 69.06 -57.30 21.89
N ALA A 819 67.77 -57.57 22.15
CA ALA A 819 66.75 -56.56 22.38
C ALA A 819 67.01 -55.68 23.62
N ARG A 820 67.78 -56.15 24.61
CA ARG A 820 68.06 -55.38 25.84
C ARG A 820 69.05 -54.23 25.62
N GLN A 821 69.82 -54.20 24.53
CA GLN A 821 70.77 -53.11 24.25
C GLN A 821 70.11 -51.77 23.83
N ALA A 822 68.78 -51.71 23.68
CA ALA A 822 68.03 -50.57 23.12
C ALA A 822 67.13 -49.84 24.14
N GLY A 823 67.63 -49.59 25.37
CA GLY A 823 66.96 -48.70 26.35
C GLY A 823 65.76 -49.34 27.07
N TYR A 824 65.93 -50.58 27.51
CA TYR A 824 64.92 -51.39 28.16
C TYR A 824 64.85 -51.13 29.69
N ILE A 825 63.69 -51.33 30.34
CA ILE A 825 63.48 -51.09 31.78
C ILE A 825 63.64 -52.40 32.56
N THR A 826 64.56 -52.46 33.53
CA THR A 826 64.81 -53.67 34.36
C THR A 826 63.56 -54.09 35.14
N GLY A 827 63.24 -55.39 35.14
CA GLY A 827 62.13 -55.97 35.92
C GLY A 827 60.80 -56.10 35.18
N GLN A 828 60.83 -55.96 33.84
CA GLN A 828 59.65 -56.13 32.98
C GLN A 828 59.77 -57.34 32.04
N ASP A 829 60.66 -58.29 32.34
CA ASP A 829 60.81 -59.49 31.51
C ASP A 829 60.04 -60.69 32.05
N LEU A 830 59.68 -61.56 31.12
CA LEU A 830 59.16 -62.88 31.39
C LEU A 830 60.16 -63.89 30.85
N VAL A 831 60.78 -64.65 31.75
CA VAL A 831 61.81 -65.63 31.41
C VAL A 831 61.24 -67.03 31.53
N PHE A 832 61.20 -67.76 30.43
CA PHE A 832 60.71 -69.13 30.37
C PHE A 832 61.88 -70.11 30.17
N ARG A 833 61.82 -71.27 30.82
CA ARG A 833 62.75 -72.39 30.62
C ARG A 833 61.96 -73.67 30.31
N ASN A 834 62.26 -74.29 29.17
CA ASN A 834 61.53 -75.40 28.55
C ASN A 834 60.01 -75.17 28.51
N GLY A 835 59.60 -73.92 28.26
CA GLY A 835 58.20 -73.51 28.19
C GLY A 835 57.51 -73.18 29.52
N LEU A 836 58.19 -73.32 30.67
CA LEU A 836 57.66 -72.87 31.97
C LEU A 836 58.17 -71.46 32.31
N LEU A 837 57.28 -70.57 32.73
CA LEU A 837 57.65 -69.24 33.24
C LEU A 837 58.36 -69.38 34.58
N LEU A 838 59.56 -68.81 34.69
CA LEU A 838 60.31 -68.75 35.94
C LEU A 838 59.82 -67.60 36.81
N ASP A 839 59.88 -67.81 38.12
CA ASP A 839 59.64 -66.75 39.08
C ASP A 839 60.79 -65.73 39.05
N THR A 840 60.49 -64.45 39.28
CA THR A 840 61.50 -63.37 39.32
C THR A 840 62.60 -63.56 40.38
N THR A 841 62.44 -64.50 41.31
CA THR A 841 63.47 -64.89 42.28
C THR A 841 64.43 -65.97 41.76
N GLU A 842 64.13 -66.64 40.65
CA GLU A 842 64.94 -67.73 40.06
C GLU A 842 65.98 -67.25 39.04
N TYR A 843 65.88 -65.99 38.64
CA TYR A 843 66.83 -65.31 37.77
C TYR A 843 67.02 -63.86 38.22
N THR A 844 68.08 -63.22 37.75
CA THR A 844 68.31 -61.79 37.95
C THR A 844 68.45 -61.08 36.61
N GLU A 845 67.87 -59.89 36.54
CA GLU A 845 67.89 -59.06 35.34
C GLU A 845 68.84 -57.87 35.49
N SER A 846 69.59 -57.57 34.43
CA SER A 846 70.27 -56.29 34.24
C SER A 846 69.76 -55.58 32.99
N SER A 847 70.21 -54.35 32.74
CA SER A 847 69.83 -53.63 31.52
C SER A 847 70.27 -54.33 30.22
N THR A 848 71.10 -55.38 30.26
CA THR A 848 71.58 -56.09 29.07
C THR A 848 71.45 -57.61 29.12
N THR A 849 71.35 -58.23 30.30
CA THR A 849 71.39 -59.70 30.46
C THR A 849 70.37 -60.24 31.46
N VAL A 850 69.92 -61.47 31.22
CA VAL A 850 69.25 -62.33 32.20
C VAL A 850 70.22 -63.39 32.67
N THR A 851 70.37 -63.53 33.98
CA THR A 851 71.22 -64.57 34.59
C THR A 851 70.38 -65.50 35.44
N MET A 852 70.39 -66.79 35.12
CA MET A 852 69.71 -67.84 35.88
C MET A 852 70.49 -68.18 37.14
N ASN A 853 69.78 -68.35 38.26
CA ASN A 853 70.41 -68.77 39.52
C ASN A 853 70.88 -70.24 39.48
N THR A 854 70.27 -71.07 38.62
CA THR A 854 70.67 -72.48 38.40
C THR A 854 71.01 -72.72 36.93
N ALA A 855 72.15 -73.38 36.67
CA ALA A 855 72.65 -73.63 35.31
C ALA A 855 71.70 -74.48 34.45
N CYS A 856 71.64 -74.15 33.16
CA CYS A 856 70.90 -74.90 32.15
C CYS A 856 71.68 -76.12 31.67
N VAL A 857 71.00 -77.26 31.45
CA VAL A 857 71.62 -78.45 30.83
C VAL A 857 71.55 -78.36 29.32
N VAL A 858 72.39 -79.13 28.61
CA VAL A 858 72.52 -79.01 27.16
C VAL A 858 71.21 -79.34 26.44
N GLY A 859 70.82 -78.48 25.51
CA GLY A 859 69.59 -78.65 24.72
C GLY A 859 68.32 -78.11 25.39
N GLU A 860 68.40 -77.57 26.61
CA GLU A 860 67.25 -76.87 27.20
C GLU A 860 66.97 -75.55 26.49
N PHE A 861 65.69 -75.20 26.41
CA PHE A 861 65.24 -74.01 25.72
C PHE A 861 64.94 -72.89 26.73
N VAL A 862 65.51 -71.70 26.54
CA VAL A 862 65.25 -70.53 27.37
C VAL A 862 64.68 -69.43 26.48
N ALA A 863 63.47 -68.98 26.75
CA ALA A 863 62.83 -67.88 26.04
C ALA A 863 62.72 -66.67 26.98
N ILE A 864 63.20 -65.51 26.55
CA ILE A 864 63.15 -64.26 27.32
C ILE A 864 62.30 -63.27 26.55
N VAL A 865 61.18 -62.85 27.16
CA VAL A 865 60.27 -61.86 26.60
C VAL A 865 60.47 -60.53 27.32
N SER A 866 60.79 -59.49 26.55
CA SER A 866 61.05 -58.13 27.00
C SER A 866 60.01 -57.15 26.38
N MET A 867 59.18 -56.48 27.18
CA MET A 867 58.15 -55.47 26.87
C MET A 867 58.51 -53.99 27.22
N ARG A 868 58.07 -53.01 26.42
CA ARG A 868 58.09 -51.56 26.72
C ARG A 868 56.89 -50.81 26.12
N SER A 869 56.41 -49.75 26.77
CA SER A 869 55.36 -48.84 26.23
C SER A 869 55.83 -47.39 26.20
N VAL A 870 55.52 -46.63 25.15
CA VAL A 870 55.80 -45.18 25.06
C VAL A 870 54.53 -44.44 24.63
N ALA A 871 54.00 -43.57 25.48
CA ALA A 871 52.81 -42.77 25.18
C ALA A 871 53.08 -41.77 24.04
N ALA A 872 52.18 -41.69 23.06
CA ALA A 872 52.40 -40.94 21.82
C ALA A 872 51.97 -39.47 21.88
N SER A 873 51.28 -39.04 22.95
CA SER A 873 50.87 -37.65 23.13
C SER A 873 50.64 -37.28 24.59
N ILE A 874 50.65 -35.97 24.89
CA ILE A 874 50.38 -35.45 26.24
C ILE A 874 48.88 -35.62 26.52
N THR A 875 48.53 -36.51 27.43
CA THR A 875 47.18 -36.67 27.97
C THR A 875 47.01 -35.83 29.23
N TYR A 876 45.90 -35.09 29.32
CA TYR A 876 45.52 -34.37 30.53
C TYR A 876 44.49 -35.21 31.28
N GLU A 877 44.81 -35.58 32.52
CA GLU A 877 43.87 -36.22 33.43
C GLU A 877 43.19 -35.18 34.33
N ASP A 878 41.90 -35.35 34.59
CA ASP A 878 41.18 -34.48 35.52
C ASP A 878 41.60 -34.83 36.95
N LEU A 879 42.20 -33.85 37.65
CA LEU A 879 42.56 -33.98 39.06
C LEU A 879 41.32 -34.07 39.97
N GLY A 880 40.12 -33.80 39.46
CA GLY A 880 38.87 -33.95 40.20
C GLY A 880 38.67 -32.91 41.30
N ILE A 881 39.44 -31.82 41.29
CA ILE A 881 39.36 -30.76 42.30
C ILE A 881 38.40 -29.66 41.87
N LEU A 882 37.53 -29.23 42.78
CA LEU A 882 36.68 -28.06 42.57
C LEU A 882 37.37 -26.81 43.14
N TYR A 883 37.53 -25.79 42.29
CA TYR A 883 38.05 -24.50 42.70
C TYR A 883 37.09 -23.84 43.72
N SER A 884 37.62 -23.47 44.89
CA SER A 884 36.85 -22.77 45.93
C SER A 884 37.08 -21.26 45.86
N SER A 885 38.34 -20.83 45.98
CA SER A 885 38.73 -19.42 46.08
C SER A 885 40.24 -19.26 45.89
N GLY A 886 40.67 -18.06 45.53
CA GLY A 886 42.08 -17.70 45.41
C GLY A 886 42.23 -16.20 45.18
N THR A 887 43.24 -15.61 45.80
CA THR A 887 43.59 -14.18 45.67
C THR A 887 44.76 -14.04 44.70
N GLY A 888 44.51 -13.48 43.51
CA GLY A 888 45.55 -13.28 42.49
C GLY A 888 46.03 -14.58 41.83
N THR A 889 46.84 -14.44 40.77
CA THR A 889 47.25 -15.51 39.85
C THR A 889 48.21 -16.57 40.44
N THR A 890 48.38 -16.65 41.75
CA THR A 890 49.51 -17.36 42.40
C THR A 890 49.13 -18.35 43.48
N THR A 891 47.86 -18.46 43.91
CA THR A 891 47.46 -19.49 44.89
C THR A 891 46.00 -19.89 44.69
N MET A 892 45.77 -21.19 44.52
CA MET A 892 44.46 -21.81 44.39
C MET A 892 44.11 -22.61 45.65
N THR A 893 42.92 -22.37 46.20
CA THR A 893 42.32 -23.22 47.24
C THR A 893 41.20 -24.06 46.62
N TYR A 894 41.23 -25.37 46.85
CA TYR A 894 40.23 -26.31 46.34
C TYR A 894 39.37 -26.90 47.46
N THR A 895 38.11 -27.25 47.17
CA THR A 895 37.18 -27.77 48.20
C THR A 895 37.45 -29.23 48.57
N ASN A 896 38.04 -30.02 47.68
CA ASN A 896 38.26 -31.46 47.83
C ASN A 896 39.65 -31.87 47.36
N LEU A 897 40.25 -32.88 48.00
CA LEU A 897 41.59 -33.36 47.65
C LEU A 897 41.62 -33.90 46.20
N PRO A 898 42.72 -33.70 45.47
CA PRO A 898 42.86 -34.23 44.11
C PRO A 898 42.82 -35.76 44.12
N HIS A 899 42.29 -36.33 43.03
CA HIS A 899 42.23 -37.77 42.82
C HIS A 899 43.62 -38.43 42.77
N ALA A 900 44.64 -37.67 42.36
CA ALA A 900 46.04 -38.08 42.36
C ALA A 900 46.88 -37.14 43.23
N THR A 901 47.97 -37.67 43.81
CA THR A 901 48.92 -36.89 44.61
C THR A 901 49.71 -35.96 43.70
N VAL A 902 49.42 -34.66 43.77
CA VAL A 902 50.19 -33.56 43.16
C VAL A 902 51.48 -33.27 43.96
N GLN A 903 52.62 -33.21 43.28
CA GLN A 903 53.93 -32.90 43.84
C GLN A 903 54.41 -31.50 43.38
N VAL A 904 55.40 -30.95 44.09
CA VAL A 904 56.08 -29.72 43.64
C VAL A 904 56.80 -30.00 42.33
N GLY A 905 56.55 -29.19 41.31
CA GLY A 905 57.06 -29.35 39.94
C GLY A 905 56.03 -29.88 38.94
N ASP A 906 54.89 -30.39 39.40
CA ASP A 906 53.83 -30.88 38.51
C ASP A 906 53.17 -29.73 37.74
N LYS A 907 52.71 -30.02 36.51
CA LYS A 907 52.05 -29.03 35.64
C LYS A 907 50.54 -29.20 35.70
N ILE A 908 49.86 -28.19 36.23
CA ILE A 908 48.38 -28.14 36.29
C ILE A 908 47.87 -27.19 35.21
N THR A 909 46.82 -27.59 34.52
CA THR A 909 46.24 -26.83 33.41
C THR A 909 44.82 -26.40 33.75
N PHE A 910 44.50 -25.11 33.58
CA PHE A 910 43.14 -24.60 33.74
C PHE A 910 42.56 -24.15 32.41
N THR A 911 41.28 -24.42 32.19
CA THR A 911 40.51 -23.95 31.03
C THR A 911 39.06 -23.71 31.42
N ASN A 912 38.56 -22.49 31.22
CA ASN A 912 37.16 -22.12 31.48
C ASN A 912 36.49 -21.32 30.33
N THR A 913 37.21 -21.05 29.22
CA THR A 913 36.81 -20.92 27.80
C THR A 913 37.97 -20.26 27.05
N GLY A 914 38.68 -20.98 26.16
CA GLY A 914 39.86 -20.51 25.42
C GLY A 914 41.07 -21.48 25.51
N THR A 915 42.21 -21.13 24.89
CA THR A 915 43.42 -21.97 24.89
C THR A 915 43.92 -22.22 26.33
N PRO A 916 44.13 -23.48 26.77
CA PRO A 916 44.45 -23.79 28.16
C PRO A 916 45.79 -23.20 28.61
N THR A 917 45.83 -22.59 29.80
CA THR A 917 47.06 -22.05 30.40
C THR A 917 47.62 -23.04 31.43
N GLN A 918 48.92 -23.36 31.33
CA GLN A 918 49.63 -24.27 32.25
C GLN A 918 50.36 -23.50 33.35
N TYR A 919 50.28 -24.02 34.58
CA TYR A 919 50.99 -23.53 35.77
C TYR A 919 51.79 -24.68 36.38
N THR A 920 52.99 -24.39 36.87
CA THR A 920 53.82 -25.36 37.60
C THR A 920 53.60 -25.20 39.09
N VAL A 921 53.30 -26.28 39.80
CA VAL A 921 53.09 -26.28 41.26
C VAL A 921 54.39 -25.94 41.96
N SER A 922 54.40 -24.83 42.68
CA SER A 922 55.55 -24.36 43.46
C SER A 922 55.53 -24.86 44.91
N SER A 923 54.33 -25.04 45.47
CA SER A 923 54.13 -25.73 46.75
C SER A 923 52.70 -26.26 46.87
N ILE A 924 52.50 -27.31 47.66
CA ILE A 924 51.18 -27.89 47.93
C ILE A 924 51.00 -28.17 49.42
N ASN A 925 49.83 -27.82 49.95
CA ASN A 925 49.39 -28.15 51.29
C ASN A 925 48.03 -28.86 51.23
N TYR A 926 48.05 -30.19 51.42
CA TYR A 926 46.84 -31.01 51.38
C TYR A 926 45.89 -30.77 52.56
N THR A 927 46.41 -30.32 53.70
CA THR A 927 45.59 -30.05 54.89
C THR A 927 44.76 -28.78 54.71
N THR A 928 45.37 -27.69 54.22
CA THR A 928 44.65 -26.45 53.89
C THR A 928 44.00 -26.48 52.50
N LYS A 929 44.26 -27.53 51.71
CA LYS A 929 43.77 -27.73 50.35
C LYS A 929 44.19 -26.59 49.40
N GLN A 930 45.46 -26.21 49.48
CA GLN A 930 46.03 -25.12 48.70
C GLN A 930 47.18 -25.60 47.81
N ILE A 931 47.17 -25.15 46.55
CA ILE A 931 48.26 -25.28 45.58
C ILE A 931 48.71 -23.86 45.22
N VAL A 932 50.01 -23.60 45.34
CA VAL A 932 50.65 -22.35 44.94
C VAL A 932 51.31 -22.54 43.59
#